data_AF-A0AAD4MGN7-F1
#
_entry.id   AF-A0AAD4MGN7-F1
#
_cell.length_a   1.000
_cell.length_b   1.000
_cell.length_c   1.000
_cell.angle_alpha   90.00
_cell.angle_beta   90.00
_cell.angle_gamma   90.00
#
_symmetry.space_group_name_H-M   'P 1'
#
loop_
_entity.id
_entity.type
_entity.pdbx_description
1 polymer ?
#
loop_
_entity_poly.entity_id
_entity_poly.type
_entity_poly.pdbx_seq_one_letter_code
_entity_poly.pdbx_strand_id
1 'polypeptide(L)'
;MDVDCLGWTVSVALTALFLALVVGSIIGTLRTLPDSPWLVRLGNAWVELFRNVPLLVQVFIWYFVLPKMIPPMRDLPPFVLVVCALGFFTSARIAEQLRSGIQALPRGQRYAGMAVGFTTPQYYRFVLLPMAYRIIMPPLTSESMNIFKNSSVAFAVSIPELTQFYLQAGEETSAQIPIYIGVIALYVISAMLINRIMTFIERKVRVPGFVAAVAREATDMMNLDFSFYNWSLISNYVLKGFYFSVILTVVATLGGIFFGTLLALMRLSGKKWLDFPAAAYVNGMRSVPLVMVILGFFLLVPFVIGRPIGAETSAVITFICFEAAYFSEIMRAGIQSISRGQVFAGMAVGMTYSQNMKLVILPQAFRNMLPVLLTQTIILFQDTSLVYAIGAYDLLKGFETAGGNAGGPAKPVPRRFPDCTRCDEPAHRSLKMSEKMIEIKNVSKWYGPVQVLNDCSVSIAKGDVVVVCGPSGSGKSTLIKTVNALEPFQKGEITLRSRVGMVFQHFELFPHLSVTENLTIAQIKVLGRSPDEAKTRGLKMLDRVGLMAHKDKFPGQLSGGQQQRVAIARALCMDPKVMLFDEPTSALDPEMVGEVLDVMVNLAKEGMTMMVVTHEMGFARKVASRVIFIDRGLFCLEPGHVAWPRVFPDLGACRFSSGSSDVLSRVVLDFLQEQSIMATNTVRLHRVLRTSPDKVYRAFVQPGAFERWLPPFGFVGKVHAMEPVVGGSWRMSFTNFGTGNGHSFGGKYLELIPGKRIAYDAAFDDPNLPGTMKTTVVLTEVSCGTDVSIVQEGIPEMIPTEMCYLGWQESLVSLAQLVEPNIPG
;
A
#
# COMPACT_ATOMS: atom_id res chain seq x y z
N MET A 1 -10.78 -48.08 8.63
CA MET A 1 -11.44 -47.43 7.47
C MET A 1 -11.19 -45.92 7.42
N ASP A 2 -10.87 -45.23 8.52
CA ASP A 2 -10.73 -43.75 8.51
C ASP A 2 -9.38 -43.16 8.07
N VAL A 3 -8.28 -43.93 8.13
CA VAL A 3 -6.92 -43.43 7.75
C VAL A 3 -6.75 -43.34 6.22
N ASP A 4 -7.39 -44.23 5.46
CA ASP A 4 -7.28 -44.29 4.00
C ASP A 4 -8.01 -43.11 3.32
N CYS A 5 -9.11 -42.62 3.90
CA CYS A 5 -9.87 -41.48 3.38
C CYS A 5 -9.08 -40.17 3.48
N LEU A 6 -8.46 -39.91 4.63
CA LEU A 6 -7.61 -38.74 4.84
C LEU A 6 -6.40 -38.79 3.90
N GLY A 7 -5.76 -39.97 3.79
CA GLY A 7 -4.64 -40.20 2.88
C GLY A 7 -4.99 -39.90 1.43
N TRP A 8 -6.18 -40.33 0.97
CA TRP A 8 -6.66 -40.04 -0.37
C TRP A 8 -6.92 -38.55 -0.61
N THR A 9 -7.64 -37.88 0.30
CA THR A 9 -7.92 -36.44 0.19
C THR A 9 -6.64 -35.61 0.14
N VAL A 10 -5.68 -35.88 1.03
CA VAL A 10 -4.40 -35.16 1.08
C VAL A 10 -3.59 -35.43 -0.19
N SER A 11 -3.54 -36.67 -0.66
CA SER A 11 -2.80 -37.03 -1.87
C SER A 11 -3.39 -36.36 -3.11
N VAL A 12 -4.71 -36.39 -3.29
CA VAL A 12 -5.39 -35.69 -4.39
C VAL A 12 -5.15 -34.19 -4.30
N ALA A 13 -5.31 -33.59 -3.12
CA ALA A 13 -5.11 -32.16 -2.92
C ALA A 13 -3.70 -31.71 -3.29
N LEU A 14 -2.66 -32.38 -2.80
CA LEU A 14 -1.26 -32.01 -3.06
C LEU A 14 -0.90 -32.20 -4.54
N THR A 15 -1.32 -33.31 -5.14
CA THR A 15 -1.00 -33.61 -6.55
C THR A 15 -1.74 -32.66 -7.50
N ALA A 16 -3.02 -32.37 -7.22
CA ALA A 16 -3.80 -31.39 -7.96
C ALA A 16 -3.27 -29.97 -7.76
N LEU A 17 -2.76 -29.63 -6.56
CA LEU A 17 -2.17 -28.32 -6.29
C LEU A 17 -0.88 -28.12 -7.08
N PHE A 18 -0.02 -29.14 -7.13
CA PHE A 18 1.17 -29.10 -7.95
C PHE A 18 0.84 -28.89 -9.43
N LEU A 19 -0.11 -29.66 -9.97
CA LEU A 19 -0.58 -29.49 -11.34
C LEU A 19 -1.16 -28.09 -11.58
N ALA A 20 -1.98 -27.60 -10.65
CA ALA A 20 -2.61 -26.29 -10.73
C ALA A 20 -1.59 -25.15 -10.69
N LEU A 21 -0.55 -25.25 -9.86
CA LEU A 21 0.53 -24.27 -9.78
C LEU A 21 1.32 -24.24 -11.09
N VAL A 22 1.73 -25.39 -11.62
CA VAL A 22 2.50 -25.46 -12.87
C VAL A 22 1.69 -24.91 -14.04
N VAL A 23 0.48 -25.43 -14.26
CA VAL A 23 -0.37 -25.03 -15.39
C VAL A 23 -0.84 -23.59 -15.22
N GLY A 24 -1.26 -23.20 -14.02
CA GLY A 24 -1.71 -21.84 -13.71
C GLY A 24 -0.60 -20.81 -13.90
N SER A 25 0.65 -21.14 -13.53
CA SER A 25 1.82 -20.29 -13.79
C SER A 25 2.02 -20.03 -15.27
N ILE A 26 1.98 -21.10 -16.07
CA ILE A 26 2.21 -21.06 -17.51
C ILE A 26 1.09 -20.25 -18.16
N ILE A 27 -0.17 -20.62 -17.94
CA ILE A 27 -1.32 -19.93 -18.53
C ILE A 27 -1.38 -18.46 -18.09
N GLY A 28 -1.13 -18.15 -16.82
CA GLY A 28 -1.11 -16.78 -16.31
C GLY A 28 -0.04 -15.91 -16.98
N THR A 29 1.15 -16.47 -17.21
CA THR A 29 2.25 -15.80 -17.92
C THR A 29 1.94 -15.62 -19.40
N LEU A 30 1.40 -16.65 -20.07
CA LEU A 30 1.04 -16.57 -21.49
C LEU A 30 0.03 -15.44 -21.77
N ARG A 31 -0.88 -15.19 -20.83
CA ARG A 31 -1.91 -14.14 -20.91
C ARG A 31 -1.38 -12.72 -20.74
N THR A 32 -0.12 -12.54 -20.35
CA THR A 32 0.52 -11.22 -20.20
C THR A 32 1.58 -10.94 -21.26
N LEU A 33 1.85 -11.91 -22.15
CA LEU A 33 2.84 -11.76 -23.20
C LEU A 33 2.41 -10.67 -24.21
N PRO A 34 3.29 -9.70 -24.49
CA PRO A 34 3.00 -8.57 -25.37
C PRO A 34 3.05 -8.91 -26.86
N ASP A 35 3.95 -9.81 -27.25
CA ASP A 35 4.32 -10.03 -28.66
C ASP A 35 3.61 -11.24 -29.28
N SER A 36 2.74 -11.93 -28.54
CA SER A 36 2.09 -13.18 -28.97
C SER A 36 0.57 -13.19 -28.72
N PRO A 37 -0.23 -12.52 -29.57
CA PRO A 37 -1.67 -12.43 -29.41
C PRO A 37 -2.39 -13.79 -29.41
N TRP A 38 -1.87 -14.77 -30.17
CA TRP A 38 -2.45 -16.11 -30.23
C TRP A 38 -2.28 -16.88 -28.91
N LEU A 39 -1.11 -16.79 -28.27
CA LEU A 39 -0.86 -17.40 -26.96
C LEU A 39 -1.74 -16.77 -25.87
N VAL A 40 -1.96 -15.45 -25.94
CA VAL A 40 -2.88 -14.75 -25.04
C VAL A 40 -4.31 -15.26 -25.22
N ARG A 41 -4.78 -15.43 -26.46
CA ARG A 41 -6.11 -15.98 -26.76
C ARG A 41 -6.27 -17.40 -26.23
N LEU A 42 -5.27 -18.26 -26.43
CA LEU A 42 -5.28 -19.64 -25.93
C LEU A 42 -5.35 -19.65 -24.39
N GLY A 43 -4.58 -18.80 -23.73
CA GLY A 43 -4.63 -18.66 -22.27
C GLY A 43 -5.98 -18.13 -21.77
N ASN A 44 -6.60 -17.19 -22.48
CA ASN A 44 -7.95 -16.71 -22.14
C ASN A 44 -8.99 -17.83 -22.31
N ALA A 45 -8.96 -18.56 -23.43
CA ALA A 45 -9.88 -19.67 -23.68
C ALA A 45 -9.77 -20.76 -22.60
N TRP A 46 -8.55 -21.08 -22.16
CA TRP A 46 -8.33 -22.01 -21.05
C TRP A 46 -9.01 -21.54 -19.76
N VAL A 47 -8.79 -20.26 -19.39
CA VAL A 47 -9.37 -19.70 -18.17
C VAL A 47 -10.89 -19.60 -18.27
N GLU A 48 -11.43 -19.17 -19.40
CA GLU A 48 -12.88 -19.12 -19.63
C GLU A 48 -13.53 -20.51 -19.52
N LEU A 49 -12.90 -21.54 -20.07
CA LEU A 49 -13.43 -22.91 -20.02
C LEU A 49 -13.45 -23.45 -18.58
N PHE A 50 -12.31 -23.43 -17.90
CA PHE A 50 -12.18 -24.09 -16.60
C PHE A 50 -12.64 -23.25 -15.41
N ARG A 51 -12.76 -21.92 -15.53
CA ARG A 51 -13.27 -21.05 -14.45
C ARG A 51 -14.79 -20.97 -14.42
N ASN A 52 -15.44 -21.02 -15.59
CA ASN A 52 -16.88 -20.78 -15.69
C ASN A 52 -17.72 -22.04 -15.51
N VAL A 53 -17.13 -23.23 -15.59
CA VAL A 53 -17.83 -24.50 -15.35
C VAL A 53 -17.70 -24.89 -13.86
N PRO A 54 -18.81 -25.17 -13.13
CA PRO A 54 -18.76 -25.59 -11.73
C PRO A 54 -17.88 -26.82 -11.53
N LEU A 55 -17.16 -26.90 -10.41
CA LEU A 55 -16.21 -28.00 -10.16
C LEU A 55 -16.88 -29.37 -10.22
N LEU A 56 -18.08 -29.52 -9.65
CA LEU A 56 -18.79 -30.80 -9.63
C LEU A 56 -19.17 -31.25 -11.05
N VAL A 57 -19.54 -30.32 -11.93
CA VAL A 57 -19.77 -30.58 -13.35
C VAL A 57 -18.46 -30.99 -14.04
N GLN A 58 -17.34 -30.36 -13.70
CA GLN A 58 -16.04 -30.78 -14.25
C GLN A 58 -15.67 -32.20 -13.80
N VAL A 59 -15.75 -32.50 -12.50
CA VAL A 59 -15.50 -33.85 -11.98
C VAL A 59 -16.39 -34.88 -12.71
N PHE A 60 -17.66 -34.55 -12.92
CA PHE A 60 -18.58 -35.38 -13.71
C PHE A 60 -18.11 -35.59 -15.15
N ILE A 61 -17.73 -34.53 -15.86
CA ILE A 61 -17.23 -34.62 -17.25
C ILE A 61 -15.98 -35.50 -17.32
N TRP A 62 -15.03 -35.28 -16.41
CA TRP A 62 -13.77 -36.02 -16.33
C TRP A 62 -13.98 -37.50 -16.04
N TYR A 63 -15.03 -37.83 -15.28
CA TYR A 63 -15.29 -39.20 -14.85
C TYR A 63 -16.20 -39.98 -15.81
N PHE A 64 -17.28 -39.37 -16.32
CA PHE A 64 -18.33 -40.08 -17.07
C PHE A 64 -18.34 -39.77 -18.57
N VAL A 65 -17.91 -38.58 -18.97
CA VAL A 65 -18.04 -38.10 -20.36
C VAL A 65 -16.74 -38.31 -21.14
N LEU A 66 -15.61 -37.81 -20.63
CA LEU A 66 -14.31 -37.87 -21.32
C LEU A 66 -13.83 -39.30 -21.60
N PRO A 67 -13.90 -40.26 -20.65
CA PRO A 67 -13.52 -41.65 -20.94
C PRO A 67 -14.36 -42.28 -22.06
N LYS A 68 -15.63 -41.89 -22.19
CA LYS A 68 -16.48 -42.42 -23.28
C LYS A 68 -16.09 -41.84 -24.64
N MET A 69 -15.78 -40.54 -24.68
CA MET A 69 -15.40 -39.82 -25.90
C MET A 69 -13.96 -40.10 -26.37
N ILE A 70 -13.04 -40.31 -25.43
CA ILE A 70 -11.61 -40.50 -25.68
C ILE A 70 -11.24 -41.90 -25.17
N PRO A 71 -11.24 -42.93 -26.04
CA PRO A 71 -11.08 -44.33 -25.63
C PRO A 71 -9.86 -44.62 -24.75
N PRO A 72 -8.67 -44.00 -24.97
CA PRO A 72 -7.52 -44.18 -24.09
C PRO A 72 -7.72 -43.71 -22.63
N MET A 73 -8.71 -42.85 -22.37
CA MET A 73 -8.96 -42.35 -21.01
C MET A 73 -9.80 -43.30 -20.15
N ARG A 74 -10.34 -44.39 -20.73
CA ARG A 74 -11.10 -45.42 -19.99
C ARG A 74 -10.26 -46.21 -19.01
N ASP A 75 -8.98 -46.40 -19.33
CA ASP A 75 -8.06 -47.22 -18.55
C ASP A 75 -7.33 -46.40 -17.47
N LEU A 76 -7.60 -45.08 -17.38
CA LEU A 76 -6.97 -44.22 -16.40
C LEU A 76 -7.55 -44.45 -14.99
N PRO A 77 -6.71 -44.49 -13.94
CA PRO A 77 -7.20 -44.56 -12.58
C PRO A 77 -8.11 -43.38 -12.23
N PRO A 78 -9.23 -43.60 -11.50
CA PRO A 78 -10.12 -42.55 -10.99
C PRO A 78 -9.38 -41.39 -10.30
N PHE A 79 -8.32 -41.71 -9.56
CA PHE A 79 -7.44 -40.74 -8.90
C PHE A 79 -6.89 -39.71 -9.90
N VAL A 80 -6.41 -40.13 -11.06
CA VAL A 80 -5.82 -39.25 -12.08
C VAL A 80 -6.88 -38.33 -12.68
N LEU A 81 -8.08 -38.86 -12.96
CA LEU A 81 -9.19 -38.07 -13.51
C LEU A 81 -9.62 -36.96 -12.54
N VAL A 82 -9.71 -37.27 -11.24
CA VAL A 82 -10.04 -36.28 -10.20
C VAL A 82 -8.92 -35.25 -10.04
N VAL A 83 -7.65 -35.67 -10.04
CA VAL A 83 -6.49 -34.75 -9.99
C VAL A 83 -6.49 -33.80 -11.18
N CYS A 84 -6.81 -34.27 -12.39
CA CYS A 84 -6.93 -33.43 -13.58
C CYS A 84 -8.11 -32.45 -13.46
N ALA A 85 -9.29 -32.92 -13.02
CA ALA A 85 -10.46 -32.07 -12.84
C ALA A 85 -10.20 -30.93 -11.84
N LEU A 86 -9.71 -31.26 -10.63
CA LEU A 86 -9.41 -30.26 -9.60
C LEU A 86 -8.21 -29.39 -9.99
N GLY A 87 -7.18 -29.98 -10.59
CA GLY A 87 -5.96 -29.30 -10.99
C GLY A 87 -6.22 -28.26 -12.07
N PHE A 88 -6.97 -28.58 -13.13
CA PHE A 88 -7.27 -27.64 -14.20
C PHE A 88 -8.26 -26.56 -13.77
N PHE A 89 -9.29 -26.91 -13.00
CA PHE A 89 -10.18 -25.94 -12.37
C PHE A 89 -9.40 -24.90 -11.55
N THR A 90 -8.49 -25.36 -10.68
CA THR A 90 -7.70 -24.49 -9.81
C THR A 90 -6.64 -23.72 -10.61
N SER A 91 -6.08 -24.33 -11.67
CA SER A 91 -5.11 -23.67 -12.56
C SER A 91 -5.65 -22.39 -13.20
N ALA A 92 -6.93 -22.38 -13.59
CA ALA A 92 -7.56 -21.22 -14.20
C ALA A 92 -7.65 -20.03 -13.22
N ARG A 93 -7.88 -20.30 -11.93
CA ARG A 93 -7.91 -19.29 -10.87
C ARG A 93 -6.52 -18.76 -10.55
N ILE A 94 -5.53 -19.65 -10.42
CA ILE A 94 -4.12 -19.27 -10.21
C ILE A 94 -3.62 -18.43 -11.40
N ALA A 95 -3.99 -18.78 -12.63
CA ALA A 95 -3.64 -18.02 -13.82
C ALA A 95 -4.18 -16.58 -13.79
N GLU A 96 -5.41 -16.36 -13.30
CA GLU A 96 -5.96 -15.01 -13.14
C GLU A 96 -5.23 -14.25 -12.03
N GLN A 97 -4.97 -14.89 -10.88
CA GLN A 97 -4.22 -14.27 -9.79
C GLN A 97 -2.83 -13.83 -10.25
N LEU A 98 -2.09 -14.71 -10.93
CA LEU A 98 -0.78 -14.39 -11.47
C LEU A 98 -0.85 -13.24 -12.46
N ARG A 99 -1.80 -13.26 -13.41
CA ARG A 99 -2.01 -12.15 -14.34
C ARG A 99 -2.26 -10.83 -13.62
N SER A 100 -3.12 -10.81 -12.60
CA SER A 100 -3.39 -9.62 -11.79
C SER A 100 -2.15 -9.16 -11.02
N GLY A 101 -1.38 -10.09 -10.46
CA GLY A 101 -0.11 -9.79 -9.79
C GLY A 101 0.93 -9.17 -10.72
N ILE A 102 1.01 -9.65 -11.96
CA ILE A 102 1.86 -9.09 -13.02
C ILE A 102 1.39 -7.67 -13.39
N GLN A 103 0.08 -7.47 -13.55
CA GLN A 103 -0.50 -6.19 -13.96
C GLN A 103 -0.48 -5.13 -12.86
N ALA A 104 -0.38 -5.53 -11.60
CA ALA A 104 -0.20 -4.63 -10.47
C ALA A 104 1.17 -3.94 -10.47
N LEU A 105 2.16 -4.47 -11.21
CA LEU A 105 3.49 -3.89 -11.30
C LEU A 105 3.51 -2.66 -12.23
N PRO A 106 4.24 -1.59 -11.86
CA PRO A 106 4.37 -0.41 -12.70
C PRO A 106 4.94 -0.75 -14.09
N ARG A 107 4.29 -0.27 -15.17
CA ARG A 107 4.74 -0.52 -16.55
C ARG A 107 6.16 -0.02 -16.82
N GLY A 108 6.60 1.02 -16.12
CA GLY A 108 7.96 1.56 -16.16
C GLY A 108 9.05 0.53 -15.86
N GLN A 109 8.79 -0.44 -14.97
CA GLN A 109 9.75 -1.50 -14.63
C GLN A 109 10.14 -2.33 -15.85
N ARG A 110 9.19 -2.55 -16.77
CA ARG A 110 9.46 -3.28 -18.01
C ARG A 110 10.35 -2.50 -18.95
N TYR A 111 10.10 -1.19 -19.10
CA TYR A 111 10.93 -0.33 -19.93
C TYR A 111 12.34 -0.20 -19.36
N ALA A 112 12.48 -0.12 -18.05
CA ALA A 112 13.78 -0.14 -17.36
C ALA A 112 14.53 -1.46 -17.61
N GLY A 113 13.84 -2.61 -17.49
CA GLY A 113 14.41 -3.93 -17.78
C GLY A 113 14.91 -4.05 -19.23
N MET A 114 14.13 -3.58 -20.19
CA MET A 114 14.55 -3.57 -21.61
C MET A 114 15.71 -2.61 -21.86
N ALA A 115 15.75 -1.47 -21.16
CA ALA A 115 16.82 -0.48 -21.29
C ALA A 115 18.19 -1.00 -20.78
N VAL A 116 18.19 -1.88 -19.78
CA VAL A 116 19.43 -2.57 -19.30
C VAL A 116 19.78 -3.82 -20.12
N GLY A 117 19.04 -4.09 -21.21
CA GLY A 117 19.32 -5.19 -22.14
C GLY A 117 18.68 -6.52 -21.80
N PHE A 118 17.71 -6.59 -20.87
CA PHE A 118 16.97 -7.84 -20.67
C PHE A 118 16.07 -8.17 -21.87
N THR A 119 16.17 -9.43 -22.32
CA THR A 119 15.16 -10.01 -23.22
C THR A 119 13.83 -10.23 -22.49
N THR A 120 12.71 -10.30 -23.21
CA THR A 120 11.38 -10.53 -22.62
C THR A 120 11.36 -11.76 -21.69
N PRO A 121 11.90 -12.95 -22.05
CA PRO A 121 11.92 -14.09 -21.14
C PRO A 121 12.81 -13.89 -19.90
N GLN A 122 13.97 -13.23 -20.05
CA GLN A 122 14.86 -12.93 -18.92
C GLN A 122 14.20 -11.98 -17.94
N TYR A 123 13.55 -10.93 -18.44
CA TYR A 123 12.83 -9.97 -17.61
C TYR A 123 11.68 -10.64 -16.84
N TYR A 124 10.92 -11.52 -17.51
CA TYR A 124 9.88 -12.30 -16.86
C TYR A 124 10.43 -13.21 -15.75
N ARG A 125 11.52 -13.92 -16.01
CA ARG A 125 12.13 -14.85 -15.05
C ARG A 125 12.75 -14.16 -13.84
N PHE A 126 13.51 -13.09 -14.05
CA PHE A 126 14.36 -12.50 -12.99
C PHE A 126 13.71 -11.35 -12.25
N VAL A 127 12.78 -10.62 -12.87
CA VAL A 127 12.17 -9.43 -12.27
C VAL A 127 10.68 -9.65 -12.05
N LEU A 128 9.95 -9.95 -13.12
CA LEU A 128 8.50 -9.81 -13.11
C LEU A 128 7.80 -10.94 -12.35
N LEU A 129 8.11 -12.22 -12.63
CA LEU A 129 7.49 -13.35 -11.96
C LEU A 129 7.82 -13.41 -10.46
N PRO A 130 9.07 -13.23 -9.99
CA PRO A 130 9.36 -13.21 -8.55
C PRO A 130 8.58 -12.13 -7.79
N MET A 131 8.44 -10.94 -8.37
CA MET A 131 7.64 -9.87 -7.75
C MET A 131 6.15 -10.17 -7.79
N ALA A 132 5.62 -10.64 -8.93
CA ALA A 132 4.22 -11.02 -9.05
C ALA A 132 3.86 -12.13 -8.05
N TYR A 133 4.72 -13.14 -7.88
CA TYR A 133 4.55 -14.17 -6.86
C TYR A 133 4.47 -13.63 -5.45
N ARG A 134 5.36 -12.69 -5.07
CA ARG A 134 5.28 -12.04 -3.74
C ARG A 134 3.94 -11.33 -3.53
N ILE A 135 3.36 -10.73 -4.56
CA ILE A 135 2.05 -10.07 -4.50
C ILE A 135 0.93 -11.10 -4.33
N ILE A 136 0.99 -12.24 -5.02
CA ILE A 136 -0.09 -13.24 -5.05
C ILE A 136 0.06 -14.36 -4.02
N MET A 137 1.15 -14.41 -3.23
CA MET A 137 1.33 -15.43 -2.19
C MET A 137 0.12 -15.51 -1.24
N PRO A 138 -0.42 -14.40 -0.69
CA PRO A 138 -1.61 -14.46 0.16
C PRO A 138 -2.84 -15.10 -0.52
N PRO A 139 -3.32 -14.66 -1.70
CA PRO A 139 -4.45 -15.33 -2.36
C PRO A 139 -4.15 -16.78 -2.77
N LEU A 140 -2.90 -17.12 -3.10
CA LEU A 140 -2.49 -18.48 -3.47
C LEU A 140 -2.58 -19.46 -2.29
N THR A 141 -2.32 -19.01 -1.06
CA THR A 141 -2.59 -19.82 0.15
C THR A 141 -4.07 -20.13 0.32
N SER A 142 -4.95 -19.18 -0.05
CA SER A 142 -6.41 -19.40 0.02
C SER A 142 -6.88 -20.41 -1.03
N GLU A 143 -6.34 -20.36 -2.25
CA GLU A 143 -6.64 -21.38 -3.28
C GLU A 143 -6.11 -22.76 -2.89
N SER A 144 -4.94 -22.81 -2.26
CA SER A 144 -4.40 -24.06 -1.71
C SER A 144 -5.38 -24.64 -0.68
N MET A 145 -5.91 -23.84 0.24
CA MET A 145 -6.93 -24.30 1.19
C MET A 145 -8.22 -24.76 0.50
N ASN A 146 -8.64 -24.07 -0.58
CA ASN A 146 -9.82 -24.47 -1.35
C ASN A 146 -9.64 -25.83 -2.03
N ILE A 147 -8.45 -26.17 -2.52
CA ILE A 147 -8.20 -27.48 -3.15
C ILE A 147 -8.30 -28.62 -2.14
N PHE A 148 -7.87 -28.40 -0.89
CA PHE A 148 -8.06 -29.36 0.20
C PHE A 148 -9.53 -29.56 0.54
N LYS A 149 -10.34 -28.49 0.55
CA LYS A 149 -11.80 -28.61 0.75
C LYS A 149 -12.47 -29.32 -0.41
N ASN A 150 -12.12 -28.95 -1.64
CA ASN A 150 -12.74 -29.48 -2.85
C ASN A 150 -12.41 -30.96 -3.07
N SER A 151 -11.20 -31.41 -2.69
CA SER A 151 -10.85 -32.83 -2.72
C SER A 151 -11.64 -33.64 -1.70
N SER A 152 -11.94 -33.07 -0.52
CA SER A 152 -12.81 -33.72 0.46
C SER A 152 -14.25 -33.87 -0.04
N VAL A 153 -14.79 -32.85 -0.74
CA VAL A 153 -16.13 -32.88 -1.34
C VAL A 153 -16.21 -33.86 -2.51
N ALA A 154 -15.18 -33.88 -3.35
CA ALA A 154 -15.08 -34.82 -4.48
C ALA A 154 -15.15 -36.28 -4.01
N PHE A 155 -14.48 -36.59 -2.90
CA PHE A 155 -14.51 -37.91 -2.26
C PHE A 155 -15.85 -38.22 -1.59
N ALA A 156 -16.35 -37.30 -0.74
CA ALA A 156 -17.42 -37.60 0.20
C ALA A 156 -18.84 -37.51 -0.37
N VAL A 157 -19.07 -36.65 -1.37
CA VAL A 157 -20.44 -36.28 -1.81
C VAL A 157 -20.59 -36.24 -3.34
N SER A 158 -19.51 -36.27 -4.11
CA SER A 158 -19.62 -36.13 -5.58
C SER A 158 -19.62 -37.48 -6.28
N ILE A 159 -18.72 -38.40 -5.97
CA ILE A 159 -18.59 -39.63 -6.78
C ILE A 159 -19.78 -40.59 -6.60
N PRO A 160 -20.20 -40.97 -5.37
CA PRO A 160 -21.34 -41.88 -5.19
C PRO A 160 -22.66 -41.30 -5.72
N GLU A 161 -22.96 -40.06 -5.38
CA GLU A 161 -24.21 -39.36 -5.72
C GLU A 161 -24.31 -39.06 -7.21
N LEU A 162 -23.21 -38.62 -7.85
CA LEU A 162 -23.18 -38.45 -9.30
C LEU A 162 -23.31 -39.78 -10.04
N THR A 163 -22.74 -40.86 -9.50
CA THR A 163 -22.89 -42.21 -10.07
C THR A 163 -24.35 -42.65 -9.98
N GLN A 164 -25.00 -42.44 -8.84
CA GLN A 164 -26.41 -42.77 -8.64
C GLN A 164 -27.32 -41.95 -9.56
N PHE A 165 -27.09 -40.64 -9.65
CA PHE A 165 -27.82 -39.76 -10.58
C PHE A 165 -27.61 -40.18 -12.05
N TYR A 166 -26.38 -40.54 -12.42
CA TYR A 166 -26.04 -41.01 -13.75
C TYR A 166 -26.76 -42.31 -14.12
N LEU A 167 -26.84 -43.25 -13.16
CA LEU A 167 -27.57 -44.51 -13.33
C LEU A 167 -29.07 -44.27 -13.43
N GLN A 168 -29.65 -43.44 -12.55
CA GLN A 168 -31.08 -43.13 -12.54
C GLN A 168 -31.54 -42.38 -13.79
N ALA A 169 -30.79 -41.36 -14.23
CA ALA A 169 -31.06 -40.67 -15.50
C ALA A 169 -31.00 -41.62 -16.70
N GLY A 170 -30.18 -42.68 -16.58
CA GLY A 170 -30.08 -43.73 -17.57
C GLY A 170 -31.25 -44.70 -17.63
N GLU A 171 -31.94 -44.88 -16.51
CA GLU A 171 -33.18 -45.66 -16.44
C GLU A 171 -34.37 -44.87 -16.99
N GLU A 172 -34.39 -43.53 -16.78
CA GLU A 172 -35.47 -42.66 -17.26
C GLU A 172 -35.33 -42.23 -18.73
N THR A 173 -34.11 -42.16 -19.27
CA THR A 173 -33.86 -41.71 -20.66
C THR A 173 -32.76 -42.50 -21.37
N SER A 174 -33.02 -42.91 -22.61
CA SER A 174 -32.07 -43.62 -23.49
C SER A 174 -31.03 -42.71 -24.17
N ALA A 175 -31.10 -41.39 -23.94
CA ALA A 175 -30.21 -40.37 -24.50
C ALA A 175 -29.47 -39.56 -23.42
N GLN A 176 -28.75 -40.26 -22.54
CA GLN A 176 -28.04 -39.69 -21.39
C GLN A 176 -27.05 -38.57 -21.80
N ILE A 177 -26.19 -38.83 -22.79
CA ILE A 177 -25.09 -37.92 -23.18
C ILE A 177 -25.60 -36.56 -23.71
N PRO A 178 -26.58 -36.49 -24.65
CA PRO A 178 -27.14 -35.22 -25.12
C PRO A 178 -27.75 -34.33 -24.03
N ILE A 179 -28.42 -34.90 -23.01
CA ILE A 179 -29.03 -34.15 -21.92
C ILE A 179 -27.97 -33.42 -21.09
N TYR A 180 -26.89 -34.12 -20.73
CA TYR A 180 -25.79 -33.52 -19.97
C TYR A 180 -25.05 -32.44 -20.75
N ILE A 181 -24.80 -32.67 -22.05
CA ILE A 181 -24.21 -31.64 -22.92
C ILE A 181 -25.11 -30.39 -22.98
N GLY A 182 -26.42 -30.57 -23.03
CA GLY A 182 -27.39 -29.46 -22.99
C GLY A 182 -27.39 -28.67 -21.69
N VAL A 183 -27.31 -29.36 -20.54
CA VAL A 183 -27.19 -28.71 -19.21
C VAL A 183 -25.88 -27.94 -19.10
N ILE A 184 -24.76 -28.53 -19.54
CA ILE A 184 -23.45 -27.87 -19.57
C ILE A 184 -23.51 -26.62 -20.45
N ALA A 185 -24.07 -26.72 -21.65
CA ALA A 185 -24.22 -25.60 -22.57
C ALA A 185 -25.07 -24.47 -21.96
N LEU A 186 -26.18 -24.80 -21.30
CA LEU A 186 -27.01 -23.80 -20.62
C LEU A 186 -26.25 -23.10 -19.50
N TYR A 187 -25.52 -23.84 -18.66
CA TYR A 187 -24.70 -23.25 -17.59
C TYR A 187 -23.60 -22.34 -18.14
N VAL A 188 -22.91 -22.76 -19.20
CA VAL A 188 -21.89 -21.95 -19.87
C VAL A 188 -22.50 -20.66 -20.43
N ILE A 189 -23.65 -20.74 -21.12
CA ILE A 189 -24.36 -19.57 -21.65
C ILE A 189 -24.78 -18.61 -20.52
N SER A 190 -25.34 -19.13 -19.42
CA SER A 190 -25.73 -18.32 -18.27
C SER A 190 -24.53 -17.66 -17.59
N ALA A 191 -23.42 -18.38 -17.41
CA ALA A 191 -22.19 -17.82 -16.84
C ALA A 191 -21.58 -16.72 -17.74
N MET A 192 -21.58 -16.92 -19.06
CA MET A 192 -21.14 -15.90 -20.03
C MET A 192 -22.04 -14.66 -19.99
N LEU A 193 -23.37 -14.84 -19.88
CA LEU A 193 -24.31 -13.74 -19.76
C LEU A 193 -24.07 -12.93 -18.47
N ILE A 194 -23.90 -13.60 -17.32
CA ILE A 194 -23.60 -12.96 -16.04
C ILE A 194 -22.27 -12.19 -16.14
N ASN A 195 -21.20 -12.81 -16.65
CA ASN A 195 -19.91 -12.15 -16.85
C ASN A 195 -20.03 -10.88 -17.71
N ARG A 196 -20.87 -10.92 -18.75
CA ARG A 196 -21.08 -9.77 -19.64
C ARG A 196 -21.85 -8.64 -18.98
N ILE A 197 -22.89 -8.96 -18.20
CA ILE A 197 -23.62 -7.98 -17.37
C ILE A 197 -22.68 -7.35 -16.35
N MET A 198 -21.84 -8.14 -15.68
CA MET A 198 -20.88 -7.63 -14.70
C MET A 198 -19.83 -6.71 -15.34
N THR A 199 -19.30 -7.09 -16.50
CA THR A 199 -18.36 -6.24 -17.25
C THR A 199 -19.00 -4.91 -17.66
N PHE A 200 -20.29 -4.91 -18.00
CA PHE A 200 -21.03 -3.69 -18.31
C PHE A 200 -21.19 -2.77 -17.08
N ILE A 201 -21.55 -3.35 -15.92
CA ILE A 201 -21.66 -2.61 -14.65
C ILE A 201 -20.31 -2.00 -14.27
N GLU A 202 -19.23 -2.77 -14.38
CA GLU A 202 -17.87 -2.30 -14.07
C GLU A 202 -17.46 -1.10 -14.93
N ARG A 203 -17.76 -1.13 -16.24
CA ARG A 203 -17.47 -0.01 -17.15
C ARG A 203 -18.23 1.26 -16.78
N LYS A 204 -19.48 1.14 -16.32
CA LYS A 204 -20.34 2.27 -15.92
C LYS A 204 -19.92 2.93 -14.62
N VAL A 205 -19.27 2.19 -13.70
CA VAL A 205 -18.84 2.69 -12.39
C VAL A 205 -17.41 3.27 -12.41
N ARG A 206 -16.72 3.20 -13.55
CA ARG A 206 -15.33 3.64 -13.70
C ARG A 206 -15.16 5.16 -13.63
N VAL A 207 -14.19 5.63 -12.83
CA VAL A 207 -13.70 7.02 -12.84
C VAL A 207 -12.36 7.10 -13.57
N PRO A 208 -12.14 8.10 -14.46
CA PRO A 208 -10.86 8.28 -15.15
C PRO A 208 -9.69 8.45 -14.15
N GLY A 209 -8.59 7.72 -14.35
CA GLY A 209 -7.35 7.87 -13.55
C GLY A 209 -7.02 6.72 -12.60
N PHE A 210 -7.96 5.82 -12.27
CA PHE A 210 -7.65 4.56 -11.58
C PHE A 210 -7.29 3.47 -12.60
N VAL A 211 -6.07 2.96 -12.52
CA VAL A 211 -5.59 1.84 -13.35
C VAL A 211 -6.14 0.54 -12.78
N ALA A 212 -7.37 0.17 -13.14
CA ALA A 212 -7.75 -1.23 -13.21
C ALA A 212 -7.43 -1.73 -14.63
N ALA A 213 -6.59 -2.74 -14.73
CA ALA A 213 -6.21 -3.36 -15.98
C ALA A 213 -7.41 -4.11 -16.57
N VAL A 214 -8.11 -3.48 -17.51
CA VAL A 214 -9.23 -4.13 -18.21
C VAL A 214 -8.70 -4.94 -19.38
N ALA A 215 -8.98 -6.25 -19.34
CA ALA A 215 -8.94 -7.13 -20.49
C ALA A 215 -10.02 -6.70 -21.49
N ARG A 216 -9.63 -6.36 -22.72
CA ARG A 216 -10.57 -6.39 -23.84
C ARG A 216 -10.78 -7.85 -24.21
N GLU A 217 -11.96 -8.40 -23.93
CA GLU A 217 -12.42 -9.60 -24.62
C GLU A 217 -13.35 -9.22 -25.77
N ALA A 218 -13.10 -9.89 -26.87
CA ALA A 218 -13.63 -9.63 -28.19
C ALA A 218 -15.11 -9.97 -28.24
N THR A 219 -15.89 -8.96 -28.57
CA THR A 219 -17.23 -9.12 -29.14
C THR A 219 -17.04 -9.60 -30.57
N ASP A 220 -17.22 -10.89 -30.80
CA ASP A 220 -17.79 -11.47 -32.04
C ASP A 220 -17.56 -12.98 -32.01
N MET A 221 -18.62 -13.75 -31.77
CA MET A 221 -19.07 -14.86 -32.62
C MET A 221 -20.21 -15.62 -31.94
N MET A 222 -21.35 -15.77 -32.63
CA MET A 222 -21.94 -17.07 -33.00
C MET A 222 -23.42 -16.93 -33.36
N ASN A 223 -23.71 -17.06 -34.65
CA ASN A 223 -24.93 -17.69 -35.14
C ASN A 223 -24.71 -19.20 -35.03
N LEU A 224 -25.42 -19.87 -34.13
CA LEU A 224 -25.53 -21.33 -34.09
C LEU A 224 -26.97 -21.73 -34.38
N ASP A 225 -27.14 -22.67 -35.30
CA ASP A 225 -28.40 -23.34 -35.60
C ASP A 225 -28.63 -24.47 -34.58
N PHE A 226 -29.78 -24.45 -33.90
CA PHE A 226 -30.16 -25.34 -32.80
C PHE A 226 -31.26 -26.35 -33.20
N SER A 227 -31.28 -26.78 -34.45
CA SER A 227 -32.32 -27.66 -35.03
C SER A 227 -32.34 -29.11 -34.48
N PHE A 228 -31.49 -29.47 -33.50
CA PHE A 228 -31.47 -30.79 -32.84
C PHE A 228 -32.08 -30.79 -31.40
N TYR A 229 -32.58 -29.65 -30.91
CA TYR A 229 -32.97 -29.49 -29.49
C TYR A 229 -34.46 -29.75 -29.22
N ASN A 230 -34.75 -30.72 -28.34
CA ASN A 230 -36.12 -30.98 -27.88
C ASN A 230 -36.42 -30.18 -26.59
N TRP A 231 -37.16 -29.08 -26.72
CA TRP A 231 -37.42 -28.07 -25.67
C TRP A 231 -38.23 -28.60 -24.45
N SER A 232 -38.93 -29.72 -24.58
CA SER A 232 -39.81 -30.28 -23.54
C SER A 232 -39.06 -31.00 -22.39
N LEU A 233 -37.85 -31.51 -22.63
CA LEU A 233 -37.04 -32.19 -21.61
C LEU A 233 -36.24 -31.22 -20.71
N ILE A 234 -35.89 -30.05 -21.25
CA ILE A 234 -35.11 -29.01 -20.55
C ILE A 234 -36.01 -28.12 -19.68
N SER A 235 -37.28 -27.92 -20.07
CA SER A 235 -38.15 -26.89 -19.47
C SER A 235 -38.64 -27.18 -18.05
N ASN A 236 -38.70 -28.45 -17.63
CA ASN A 236 -39.27 -28.80 -16.32
C ASN A 236 -38.21 -29.05 -15.23
N TYR A 237 -37.08 -29.70 -15.57
CA TYR A 237 -36.03 -30.02 -14.59
C TYR A 237 -34.96 -28.91 -14.51
N VAL A 238 -34.50 -28.39 -15.64
CA VAL A 238 -33.36 -27.46 -15.67
C VAL A 238 -33.77 -26.04 -15.28
N LEU A 239 -34.94 -25.58 -15.75
CA LEU A 239 -35.46 -24.24 -15.47
C LEU A 239 -35.80 -24.01 -13.99
N LYS A 240 -36.33 -25.04 -13.29
CA LYS A 240 -36.62 -24.95 -11.84
C LYS A 240 -35.33 -24.86 -11.01
N GLY A 241 -34.33 -25.70 -11.28
CA GLY A 241 -33.03 -25.64 -10.58
C GLY A 241 -32.26 -24.35 -10.86
N PHE A 242 -32.32 -23.86 -12.10
CA PHE A 242 -31.73 -22.57 -12.49
C PHE A 242 -32.41 -21.40 -11.78
N TYR A 243 -33.75 -21.36 -11.78
CA TYR A 243 -34.52 -20.32 -11.08
C TYR A 243 -34.21 -20.29 -9.58
N PHE A 244 -34.17 -21.46 -8.94
CA PHE A 244 -33.79 -21.58 -7.53
C PHE A 244 -32.36 -21.05 -7.27
N SER A 245 -31.40 -21.43 -8.12
CA SER A 245 -30.00 -20.97 -8.01
C SER A 245 -29.88 -19.45 -8.14
N VAL A 246 -30.60 -18.84 -9.08
CA VAL A 246 -30.62 -17.39 -9.26
C VAL A 246 -31.20 -16.68 -8.03
N ILE A 247 -32.36 -17.14 -7.51
CA ILE A 247 -32.97 -16.52 -6.32
C ILE A 247 -32.08 -16.68 -5.10
N LEU A 248 -31.56 -17.89 -4.86
CA LEU A 248 -30.69 -18.16 -3.74
C LEU A 248 -29.43 -17.29 -3.80
N THR A 249 -28.85 -17.11 -4.99
CA THR A 249 -27.70 -16.22 -5.21
C THR A 249 -28.02 -14.78 -4.86
N VAL A 250 -29.16 -14.24 -5.32
CA VAL A 250 -29.56 -12.85 -5.04
C VAL A 250 -29.78 -12.65 -3.54
N VAL A 251 -30.54 -13.54 -2.90
CA VAL A 251 -30.86 -13.47 -1.47
C VAL A 251 -29.59 -13.62 -0.62
N ALA A 252 -28.75 -14.61 -0.93
CA ALA A 252 -27.49 -14.83 -0.21
C ALA A 252 -26.48 -13.70 -0.45
N THR A 253 -26.44 -13.09 -1.63
CA THR A 253 -25.60 -11.90 -1.89
C THR A 253 -26.06 -10.72 -1.04
N LEU A 254 -27.35 -10.40 -1.03
CA LEU A 254 -27.89 -9.26 -0.27
C LEU A 254 -27.72 -9.47 1.24
N GLY A 255 -28.07 -10.66 1.74
CA GLY A 255 -27.89 -11.02 3.14
C GLY A 255 -26.41 -11.06 3.54
N GLY A 256 -25.58 -11.69 2.72
CA GLY A 256 -24.13 -11.81 2.93
C GLY A 256 -23.42 -10.46 2.95
N ILE A 257 -23.76 -9.53 2.04
CA ILE A 257 -23.22 -8.16 2.07
C ILE A 257 -23.63 -7.44 3.35
N PHE A 258 -24.90 -7.55 3.75
CA PHE A 258 -25.40 -6.90 4.97
C PHE A 258 -24.68 -7.42 6.23
N PHE A 259 -24.73 -8.73 6.48
CA PHE A 259 -24.11 -9.35 7.65
C PHE A 259 -22.57 -9.28 7.59
N GLY A 260 -21.99 -9.45 6.40
CA GLY A 260 -20.55 -9.34 6.18
C GLY A 260 -20.03 -7.94 6.49
N THR A 261 -20.75 -6.89 6.08
CA THR A 261 -20.40 -5.50 6.42
C THR A 261 -20.46 -5.28 7.93
N LEU A 262 -21.48 -5.81 8.62
CA LEU A 262 -21.58 -5.73 10.08
C LEU A 262 -20.37 -6.40 10.77
N LEU A 263 -20.04 -7.62 10.37
CA LEU A 263 -18.89 -8.37 10.89
C LEU A 263 -17.57 -7.64 10.59
N ALA A 264 -17.42 -7.03 9.41
CA ALA A 264 -16.24 -6.25 9.05
C ALA A 264 -16.08 -5.02 9.94
N LEU A 265 -17.17 -4.29 10.21
CA LEU A 265 -17.17 -3.13 11.09
C LEU A 265 -16.86 -3.51 12.54
N MET A 266 -17.38 -4.65 13.03
CA MET A 266 -17.02 -5.18 14.35
C MET A 266 -15.52 -5.39 14.49
N ARG A 267 -14.88 -5.98 13.46
CA ARG A 267 -13.43 -6.25 13.43
C ARG A 267 -12.58 -4.99 13.24
N LEU A 268 -13.09 -3.98 12.54
CA LEU A 268 -12.41 -2.69 12.36
C LEU A 268 -12.61 -1.72 13.54
N SER A 269 -13.51 -2.03 14.47
CA SER A 269 -13.87 -1.12 15.58
C SER A 269 -12.74 -0.84 16.58
N GLY A 270 -11.69 -1.65 16.59
CA GLY A 270 -10.61 -1.60 17.59
C GLY A 270 -11.01 -2.14 18.98
N LYS A 271 -12.28 -2.51 19.19
CA LYS A 271 -12.78 -3.08 20.45
C LYS A 271 -12.61 -4.60 20.44
N LYS A 272 -11.70 -5.12 21.27
CA LYS A 272 -11.36 -6.56 21.34
C LYS A 272 -12.58 -7.49 21.56
N TRP A 273 -13.58 -7.05 22.32
CA TRP A 273 -14.79 -7.85 22.61
C TRP A 273 -15.75 -7.97 21.41
N LEU A 274 -15.67 -7.06 20.43
CA LEU A 274 -16.41 -7.16 19.17
C LEU A 274 -15.59 -7.90 18.10
N ASP A 275 -14.28 -7.64 18.05
CA ASP A 275 -13.37 -8.23 17.08
C ASP A 275 -13.24 -9.75 17.28
N PHE A 276 -13.03 -10.21 18.51
CA PHE A 276 -12.84 -11.63 18.80
C PHE A 276 -13.98 -12.55 18.32
N PRO A 277 -15.26 -12.33 18.70
CA PRO A 277 -16.35 -13.20 18.23
C PRO A 277 -16.57 -13.10 16.72
N ALA A 278 -16.42 -11.92 16.12
CA ALA A 278 -16.56 -11.75 14.67
C ALA A 278 -15.43 -12.46 13.92
N ALA A 279 -14.18 -12.38 14.40
CA ALA A 279 -13.04 -13.09 13.84
C ALA A 279 -13.20 -14.61 13.99
N ALA A 280 -13.66 -15.09 15.15
CA ALA A 280 -13.93 -16.51 15.37
C ALA A 280 -14.99 -17.05 14.39
N TYR A 281 -16.10 -16.33 14.21
CA TYR A 281 -17.13 -16.67 13.22
C TYR A 281 -16.55 -16.73 11.80
N VAL A 282 -15.87 -15.65 11.36
CA VAL A 282 -15.34 -15.56 10.00
C VAL A 282 -14.31 -16.66 9.73
N ASN A 283 -13.39 -16.89 10.67
CA ASN A 283 -12.37 -17.92 10.54
C ASN A 283 -12.99 -19.32 10.56
N GLY A 284 -13.99 -19.56 11.42
CA GLY A 284 -14.71 -20.83 11.48
C GLY A 284 -15.45 -21.14 10.18
N MET A 285 -16.33 -20.24 9.74
CA MET A 285 -17.14 -20.43 8.53
C MET A 285 -16.29 -20.57 7.27
N ARG A 286 -15.20 -19.78 7.15
CA ARG A 286 -14.27 -19.89 6.02
C ARG A 286 -13.35 -21.11 6.09
N SER A 287 -13.29 -21.85 7.21
CA SER A 287 -12.43 -23.04 7.32
C SER A 287 -13.18 -24.33 6.96
N VAL A 288 -14.50 -24.35 7.11
CA VAL A 288 -15.33 -25.54 6.85
C VAL A 288 -15.77 -25.58 5.38
N PRO A 289 -15.76 -26.75 4.70
CA PRO A 289 -16.33 -26.89 3.36
C PRO A 289 -17.82 -26.55 3.35
N LEU A 290 -18.29 -25.81 2.33
CA LEU A 290 -19.69 -25.38 2.21
C LEU A 290 -20.69 -26.53 2.38
N VAL A 291 -20.41 -27.69 1.78
CA VAL A 291 -21.27 -28.88 1.89
C VAL A 291 -21.47 -29.32 3.34
N MET A 292 -20.42 -29.29 4.16
CA MET A 292 -20.52 -29.63 5.59
C MET A 292 -21.33 -28.58 6.36
N VAL A 293 -21.25 -27.31 5.96
CA VAL A 293 -22.08 -26.25 6.54
C VAL A 293 -23.56 -26.47 6.17
N ILE A 294 -23.85 -26.82 4.92
CA ILE A 294 -25.21 -27.15 4.45
C ILE A 294 -25.76 -28.31 5.28
N LEU A 295 -25.00 -29.40 5.43
CA LEU A 295 -25.39 -30.55 6.24
C LEU A 295 -25.60 -30.16 7.71
N GLY A 296 -24.74 -29.29 8.28
CA GLY A 296 -24.89 -28.81 9.65
C GLY A 296 -26.19 -28.02 9.87
N PHE A 297 -26.51 -27.07 9.00
CA PHE A 297 -27.75 -26.30 9.11
C PHE A 297 -29.00 -27.11 8.76
N PHE A 298 -28.87 -28.13 7.91
CA PHE A 298 -29.98 -28.97 7.53
C PHE A 298 -30.27 -30.10 8.54
N LEU A 299 -29.25 -30.67 9.18
CA LEU A 299 -29.41 -31.80 10.10
C LEU A 299 -29.26 -31.38 11.56
N LEU A 300 -28.17 -30.70 11.92
CA LEU A 300 -27.84 -30.40 13.32
C LEU A 300 -28.70 -29.28 13.89
N VAL A 301 -28.99 -28.24 13.11
CA VAL A 301 -29.78 -27.10 13.62
C VAL A 301 -31.24 -27.49 13.91
N PRO A 302 -31.97 -28.21 13.02
CA PRO A 302 -33.27 -28.77 13.35
C PRO A 302 -33.25 -29.73 14.53
N PHE A 303 -32.19 -30.53 14.69
CA PHE A 303 -32.00 -31.40 15.85
C PHE A 303 -31.92 -30.61 17.15
N VAL A 304 -31.17 -29.51 17.18
CA VAL A 304 -31.05 -28.63 18.35
C VAL A 304 -32.34 -27.85 18.63
N ILE A 305 -33.04 -27.39 17.59
CA ILE A 305 -34.29 -26.62 17.71
C ILE A 305 -35.51 -27.53 18.00
N GLY A 306 -35.39 -28.84 17.72
CA GLY A 306 -36.46 -29.82 17.87
C GLY A 306 -37.59 -29.66 16.83
N ARG A 307 -37.35 -28.95 15.72
CA ARG A 307 -38.33 -28.75 14.63
C ARG A 307 -37.64 -28.70 13.26
N PRO A 308 -38.23 -29.31 12.21
CA PRO A 308 -37.71 -29.22 10.86
C PRO A 308 -37.89 -27.80 10.29
N ILE A 309 -36.82 -27.27 9.67
CA ILE A 309 -36.77 -25.91 9.11
C ILE A 309 -37.09 -25.91 7.60
N GLY A 310 -37.07 -27.09 6.96
CA GLY A 310 -37.24 -27.25 5.52
C GLY A 310 -35.92 -27.06 4.75
N ALA A 311 -35.76 -27.78 3.64
CA ALA A 311 -34.51 -27.80 2.85
C ALA A 311 -34.19 -26.43 2.24
N GLU A 312 -35.18 -25.77 1.65
CA GLU A 312 -35.00 -24.46 1.00
C GLU A 312 -34.57 -23.38 2.00
N THR A 313 -35.25 -23.30 3.15
CA THR A 313 -34.93 -22.33 4.20
C THR A 313 -33.57 -22.60 4.85
N SER A 314 -33.23 -23.88 5.05
CA SER A 314 -31.91 -24.28 5.56
C SER A 314 -30.80 -23.88 4.59
N ALA A 315 -31.02 -24.06 3.28
CA ALA A 315 -30.08 -23.61 2.25
C ALA A 315 -29.93 -22.08 2.26
N VAL A 316 -31.04 -21.32 2.28
CA VAL A 316 -30.98 -19.84 2.33
C VAL A 316 -30.18 -19.35 3.54
N ILE A 317 -30.46 -19.86 4.74
CA ILE A 317 -29.74 -19.47 5.96
C ILE A 317 -28.26 -19.84 5.86
N THR A 318 -27.95 -21.06 5.40
CA THR A 318 -26.58 -21.53 5.23
C THR A 318 -25.77 -20.60 4.33
N PHE A 319 -26.30 -20.30 3.14
CA PHE A 319 -25.58 -19.48 2.17
C PHE A 319 -25.44 -18.03 2.65
N ILE A 320 -26.45 -17.45 3.31
CA ILE A 320 -26.31 -16.13 3.93
C ILE A 320 -25.19 -16.13 4.97
N CYS A 321 -25.18 -17.11 5.88
CA CYS A 321 -24.17 -17.21 6.92
C CYS A 321 -22.77 -17.44 6.33
N PHE A 322 -22.64 -18.37 5.39
CA PHE A 322 -21.38 -18.70 4.75
C PHE A 322 -20.81 -17.50 3.98
N GLU A 323 -21.62 -16.86 3.14
CA GLU A 323 -21.20 -15.70 2.34
C GLU A 323 -20.90 -14.47 3.20
N ALA A 324 -21.60 -14.28 4.32
CA ALA A 324 -21.29 -13.18 5.24
C ALA A 324 -19.82 -13.23 5.71
N ALA A 325 -19.24 -14.41 5.87
CA ALA A 325 -17.84 -14.55 6.27
C ALA A 325 -16.87 -14.10 5.17
N TYR A 326 -17.15 -14.44 3.90
CA TYR A 326 -16.33 -14.02 2.76
C TYR A 326 -16.49 -12.53 2.46
N PHE A 327 -17.72 -12.02 2.44
CA PHE A 327 -17.98 -10.59 2.28
C PHE A 327 -17.38 -9.76 3.41
N SER A 328 -17.36 -10.26 4.65
CA SER A 328 -16.69 -9.57 5.77
C SER A 328 -15.22 -9.29 5.49
N GLU A 329 -14.49 -10.25 4.92
CA GLU A 329 -13.07 -10.08 4.58
C GLU A 329 -12.86 -9.13 3.41
N ILE A 330 -13.73 -9.19 2.39
CA ILE A 330 -13.68 -8.27 1.26
C ILE A 330 -13.90 -6.82 1.75
N MET A 331 -14.90 -6.61 2.59
CA MET A 331 -15.19 -5.29 3.18
C MET A 331 -14.06 -4.80 4.09
N ARG A 332 -13.49 -5.69 4.92
CA ARG A 332 -12.36 -5.34 5.79
C ARG A 332 -11.11 -4.98 4.99
N ALA A 333 -10.74 -5.82 4.02
CA ALA A 333 -9.56 -5.62 3.18
C ALA A 333 -9.68 -4.37 2.32
N GLY A 334 -10.85 -4.12 1.72
CA GLY A 334 -11.06 -2.93 0.92
C GLY A 334 -10.95 -1.63 1.73
N ILE A 335 -11.45 -1.59 2.98
CA ILE A 335 -11.28 -0.41 3.87
C ILE A 335 -9.81 -0.24 4.24
N GLN A 336 -9.11 -1.33 4.57
CA GLN A 336 -7.69 -1.29 4.95
C GLN A 336 -6.75 -0.97 3.78
N SER A 337 -7.20 -1.15 2.54
CA SER A 337 -6.41 -0.83 1.34
C SER A 337 -6.17 0.67 1.12
N ILE A 338 -6.96 1.53 1.79
CA ILE A 338 -6.83 2.99 1.68
C ILE A 338 -5.72 3.49 2.60
N SER A 339 -4.85 4.37 2.08
CA SER A 339 -3.71 4.89 2.85
C SER A 339 -4.19 5.65 4.10
N ARG A 340 -3.44 5.53 5.21
CA ARG A 340 -3.74 6.29 6.44
C ARG A 340 -3.63 7.80 6.24
N GLY A 341 -2.84 8.24 5.26
CA GLY A 341 -2.71 9.65 4.90
C GLY A 341 -4.02 10.28 4.46
N GLN A 342 -4.90 9.54 3.78
CA GLN A 342 -6.25 10.01 3.41
C GLN A 342 -7.11 10.27 4.66
N VAL A 343 -6.95 9.42 5.68
CA VAL A 343 -7.61 9.60 6.97
C VAL A 343 -7.11 10.87 7.65
N PHE A 344 -5.79 11.06 7.70
CA PHE A 344 -5.17 12.24 8.29
C PHE A 344 -5.52 13.53 7.54
N ALA A 345 -5.64 13.49 6.20
CA ALA A 345 -6.07 14.64 5.41
C ALA A 345 -7.50 15.07 5.74
N GLY A 346 -8.43 14.12 5.89
CA GLY A 346 -9.80 14.43 6.34
C GLY A 346 -9.84 15.02 7.75
N MET A 347 -9.07 14.46 8.68
CA MET A 347 -9.00 14.96 10.06
C MET A 347 -8.33 16.35 10.14
N ALA A 348 -7.32 16.60 9.33
CA ALA A 348 -6.62 17.89 9.27
C ALA A 348 -7.49 19.04 8.77
N VAL A 349 -8.49 18.75 7.94
CA VAL A 349 -9.51 19.73 7.53
C VAL A 349 -10.74 19.73 8.46
N GLY A 350 -10.65 19.06 9.62
CA GLY A 350 -11.66 19.07 10.68
C GLY A 350 -12.84 18.10 10.48
N MET A 351 -12.74 17.12 9.58
CA MET A 351 -13.78 16.09 9.46
C MET A 351 -13.75 15.15 10.66
N THR A 352 -14.93 14.84 11.20
CA THR A 352 -15.09 13.74 12.17
C THR A 352 -14.77 12.39 11.52
N TYR A 353 -14.44 11.39 12.33
CA TYR A 353 -14.19 10.03 11.84
C TYR A 353 -15.33 9.50 10.95
N SER A 354 -16.59 9.70 11.37
CA SER A 354 -17.76 9.25 10.61
C SER A 354 -17.93 9.98 9.27
N GLN A 355 -17.68 11.29 9.24
CA GLN A 355 -17.73 12.07 7.99
C GLN A 355 -16.62 11.63 7.04
N ASN A 356 -15.39 11.48 7.55
CA ASN A 356 -14.24 11.04 6.78
C ASN A 356 -14.46 9.63 6.22
N MET A 357 -14.98 8.71 7.04
CA MET A 357 -15.34 7.36 6.62
C MET A 357 -16.39 7.37 5.49
N LYS A 358 -17.45 8.17 5.62
CA LYS A 358 -18.55 8.21 4.64
C LYS A 358 -18.18 8.89 3.33
N LEU A 359 -17.37 9.95 3.36
CA LEU A 359 -17.15 10.84 2.21
C LEU A 359 -15.81 10.58 1.49
N VAL A 360 -14.82 10.06 2.21
CA VAL A 360 -13.47 9.84 1.69
C VAL A 360 -13.19 8.36 1.60
N ILE A 361 -13.26 7.63 2.71
CA ILE A 361 -12.75 6.25 2.78
C ILE A 361 -13.68 5.26 2.08
N LEU A 362 -14.95 5.17 2.49
CA LEU A 362 -15.91 4.19 1.95
C LEU A 362 -16.11 4.30 0.44
N PRO A 363 -16.26 5.50 -0.17
CA PRO A 363 -16.42 5.59 -1.62
C PRO A 363 -15.20 5.05 -2.39
N GLN A 364 -13.98 5.27 -1.87
CA GLN A 364 -12.75 4.74 -2.46
C GLN A 364 -12.64 3.22 -2.21
N ALA A 365 -12.86 2.81 -0.97
CA ALA A 365 -12.78 1.42 -0.54
C ALA A 365 -13.79 0.54 -1.31
N PHE A 366 -15.03 1.00 -1.47
CA PHE A 366 -16.07 0.30 -2.23
C PHE A 366 -15.68 0.07 -3.69
N ARG A 367 -15.03 1.05 -4.33
CA ARG A 367 -14.53 0.90 -5.70
C ARG A 367 -13.44 -0.17 -5.79
N ASN A 368 -12.57 -0.26 -4.79
CA ASN A 368 -11.55 -1.31 -4.72
C ASN A 368 -12.17 -2.70 -4.46
N MET A 369 -13.27 -2.75 -3.70
CA MET A 369 -13.99 -4.00 -3.40
C MET A 369 -14.80 -4.53 -4.57
N LEU A 370 -15.37 -3.65 -5.41
CA LEU A 370 -16.39 -4.00 -6.40
C LEU A 370 -15.97 -5.21 -7.28
N PRO A 371 -14.77 -5.27 -7.88
CA PRO A 371 -14.37 -6.43 -8.69
C PRO A 371 -14.34 -7.73 -7.90
N VAL A 372 -13.93 -7.66 -6.63
CA VAL A 372 -13.84 -8.82 -5.72
C VAL A 372 -15.24 -9.28 -5.29
N LEU A 373 -16.13 -8.34 -4.97
CA LEU A 373 -17.54 -8.62 -4.65
C LEU A 373 -18.23 -9.31 -5.82
N LEU A 374 -18.03 -8.81 -7.05
CA LEU A 374 -18.60 -9.41 -8.25
C LEU A 374 -18.08 -10.82 -8.50
N THR A 375 -16.78 -11.04 -8.29
CA THR A 375 -16.18 -12.37 -8.40
C THR A 375 -16.77 -13.33 -7.37
N GLN A 376 -16.95 -12.87 -6.13
CA GLN A 376 -17.58 -13.68 -5.08
C GLN A 376 -19.03 -14.02 -5.41
N THR A 377 -19.81 -13.10 -5.97
CA THR A 377 -21.18 -13.38 -6.42
C THR A 377 -21.23 -14.43 -7.54
N ILE A 378 -20.25 -14.47 -8.45
CA ILE A 378 -20.16 -15.51 -9.47
C ILE A 378 -19.85 -16.87 -8.84
N ILE A 379 -18.93 -16.92 -7.88
CA ILE A 379 -18.61 -18.15 -7.13
C ILE A 379 -19.85 -18.64 -6.39
N LEU A 380 -20.55 -17.74 -5.70
CA LEU A 380 -21.81 -18.05 -5.02
C LEU A 380 -22.83 -18.64 -6.00
N PHE A 381 -23.01 -18.05 -7.18
CA PHE A 381 -23.90 -18.60 -8.20
C PHE A 381 -23.52 -20.05 -8.58
N GLN A 382 -22.23 -20.32 -8.76
CA GLN A 382 -21.74 -21.68 -9.01
C GLN A 382 -22.00 -22.61 -7.82
N ASP A 383 -21.79 -22.16 -6.59
CA ASP A 383 -21.96 -22.95 -5.38
C ASP A 383 -23.44 -23.25 -5.08
N THR A 384 -24.37 -22.36 -5.45
CA THR A 384 -25.81 -22.64 -5.32
C THR A 384 -26.27 -23.84 -6.16
N SER A 385 -25.58 -24.14 -7.26
CA SER A 385 -25.86 -25.34 -8.06
C SER A 385 -25.60 -26.65 -7.32
N LEU A 386 -24.71 -26.64 -6.30
CA LEU A 386 -24.44 -27.80 -5.46
C LEU A 386 -25.67 -28.23 -4.66
N VAL A 387 -26.51 -27.29 -4.23
CA VAL A 387 -27.73 -27.60 -3.45
C VAL A 387 -28.71 -28.42 -4.26
N TYR A 388 -28.84 -28.09 -5.54
CA TYR A 388 -29.73 -28.79 -6.46
C TYR A 388 -29.14 -30.16 -6.86
N ALA A 389 -27.82 -30.23 -7.07
CA ALA A 389 -27.12 -31.47 -7.41
C ALA A 389 -27.07 -32.48 -6.24
N ILE A 390 -26.96 -32.00 -4.99
CA ILE A 390 -26.96 -32.83 -3.79
C ILE A 390 -28.39 -33.31 -3.44
N GLY A 391 -29.42 -32.75 -4.07
CA GLY A 391 -30.75 -33.33 -4.13
C GLY A 391 -31.48 -33.39 -2.78
N ALA A 392 -32.39 -32.45 -2.58
CA ALA A 392 -33.41 -32.48 -1.54
C ALA A 392 -34.45 -33.62 -1.72
N TYR A 393 -34.04 -34.81 -2.17
CA TYR A 393 -34.94 -35.95 -2.34
C TYR A 393 -34.39 -37.27 -1.76
N ASP A 394 -33.09 -37.53 -1.86
CA ASP A 394 -32.51 -38.81 -1.38
C ASP A 394 -31.80 -38.72 -0.02
N LEU A 395 -31.18 -37.58 0.29
CA LEU A 395 -30.59 -37.34 1.62
C LEU A 395 -31.67 -37.25 2.72
N LEU A 396 -32.92 -36.96 2.35
CA LEU A 396 -34.07 -36.82 3.25
C LEU A 396 -34.64 -38.15 3.75
N LYS A 397 -34.63 -39.21 2.92
CA LYS A 397 -35.31 -40.48 3.25
C LYS A 397 -34.58 -41.29 4.33
N GLY A 398 -33.25 -41.19 4.38
CA GLY A 398 -32.42 -41.91 5.36
C GLY A 398 -32.43 -41.30 6.76
N PHE A 399 -32.74 -40.00 6.88
CA PHE A 399 -32.69 -39.29 8.17
C PHE A 399 -34.07 -39.03 8.78
N GLU A 400 -35.15 -39.06 7.99
CA GLU A 400 -36.53 -39.08 8.53
C GLU A 400 -36.80 -40.32 9.40
N THR A 401 -36.11 -41.43 9.16
CA THR A 401 -36.22 -42.65 9.97
C THR A 401 -35.41 -42.59 11.28
N ALA A 402 -34.43 -41.71 11.38
CA ALA A 402 -33.53 -41.61 12.55
C ALA A 402 -33.96 -40.52 13.55
N GLY A 403 -34.74 -39.53 13.12
CA GLY A 403 -35.13 -38.36 13.93
C GLY A 403 -36.30 -38.58 14.91
N GLY A 404 -36.89 -39.78 14.97
CA GLY A 404 -38.12 -40.04 15.75
C GLY A 404 -37.96 -40.13 17.27
N ASN A 405 -36.74 -40.22 17.82
CA ASN A 405 -36.52 -40.64 19.21
C ASN A 405 -35.59 -39.74 20.03
N ALA A 406 -35.78 -38.40 20.03
CA ALA A 406 -35.20 -37.57 21.09
C ALA A 406 -35.87 -36.19 21.18
N GLY A 407 -36.77 -36.00 22.14
CA GLY A 407 -37.31 -34.67 22.46
C GLY A 407 -37.76 -34.57 23.91
N GLY A 408 -37.18 -33.63 24.67
CA GLY A 408 -37.63 -33.21 26.00
C GLY A 408 -37.24 -31.74 26.26
N PRO A 409 -38.11 -30.87 26.83
CA PRO A 409 -37.93 -29.42 26.79
C PRO A 409 -37.39 -28.81 28.11
N ALA A 410 -36.71 -27.67 28.02
CA ALA A 410 -36.33 -26.83 29.17
C ALA A 410 -36.89 -25.39 29.05
N LYS A 411 -37.30 -24.84 30.20
CA LYS A 411 -38.09 -23.59 30.40
C LYS A 411 -37.22 -22.31 30.54
N PRO A 412 -37.77 -21.10 30.30
CA PRO A 412 -37.06 -19.82 30.48
C PRO A 412 -37.37 -19.13 31.83
N VAL A 413 -36.49 -18.21 32.26
CA VAL A 413 -36.67 -17.33 33.44
C VAL A 413 -36.46 -15.85 33.02
N PRO A 414 -37.28 -14.89 33.49
CA PRO A 414 -37.15 -13.47 33.16
C PRO A 414 -36.57 -12.63 34.32
N ARG A 415 -36.15 -11.37 34.06
CA ARG A 415 -36.43 -10.20 34.96
C ARG A 415 -36.00 -8.83 34.37
N ARG A 416 -36.73 -7.81 34.83
CA ARG A 416 -36.82 -6.39 34.46
C ARG A 416 -35.85 -5.46 35.23
N PHE A 417 -35.71 -4.24 34.70
CA PHE A 417 -35.07 -2.97 35.15
C PHE A 417 -35.42 -2.47 36.59
N PRO A 418 -34.72 -1.44 37.14
CA PRO A 418 -35.11 -0.03 36.92
C PRO A 418 -33.96 1.03 36.82
N ASP A 419 -34.36 2.24 36.42
CA ASP A 419 -33.63 3.53 36.32
C ASP A 419 -33.08 4.10 37.65
N CYS A 420 -32.10 5.02 37.58
CA CYS A 420 -32.23 6.44 38.02
C CYS A 420 -30.93 7.29 37.97
N THR A 421 -31.03 8.41 37.23
CA THR A 421 -30.60 9.82 37.48
C THR A 421 -29.31 10.24 38.21
N ARG A 422 -28.53 11.08 37.49
CA ARG A 422 -27.95 12.44 37.79
C ARG A 422 -27.30 12.75 39.16
N CYS A 423 -26.14 13.41 39.14
CA CYS A 423 -25.84 14.70 39.82
C CYS A 423 -24.45 15.25 39.44
N ASP A 424 -24.27 16.54 39.75
CA ASP A 424 -23.37 17.53 39.14
C ASP A 424 -21.92 17.65 39.67
N GLU A 425 -21.13 18.39 38.86
CA GLU A 425 -19.86 19.14 38.98
C GLU A 425 -19.33 19.57 40.38
N PRO A 426 -18.01 19.90 40.54
CA PRO A 426 -17.57 21.29 40.28
C PRO A 426 -16.15 21.52 39.71
N ALA A 427 -15.98 22.78 39.30
CA ALA A 427 -14.89 23.41 38.55
C ALA A 427 -13.61 23.76 39.34
N HIS A 428 -12.48 23.81 38.61
CA HIS A 428 -11.25 24.55 38.94
C HIS A 428 -10.52 24.87 37.63
N ARG A 429 -9.78 25.96 37.41
CA ARG A 429 -9.59 27.26 38.06
C ARG A 429 -8.87 28.09 36.98
N SER A 430 -9.37 29.29 36.71
CA SER A 430 -8.83 30.20 35.71
C SER A 430 -7.45 30.74 36.14
N LEU A 431 -6.46 30.64 35.25
CA LEU A 431 -5.22 31.38 35.30
C LEU A 431 -5.07 32.15 33.99
N LYS A 432 -5.13 33.48 34.09
CA LYS A 432 -4.77 34.41 33.00
C LYS A 432 -3.29 34.27 32.70
N MET A 433 -2.93 33.94 31.45
CA MET A 433 -1.61 34.27 30.86
C MET A 433 -1.70 34.42 29.34
N SER A 434 -1.06 35.50 28.86
CA SER A 434 -0.40 35.79 27.57
C SER A 434 -0.94 35.14 26.27
N GLU A 435 -1.06 35.93 25.19
CA GLU A 435 -1.56 35.50 23.87
C GLU A 435 -0.56 34.59 23.11
N LYS A 436 -0.40 33.34 23.56
CA LYS A 436 0.30 32.26 22.84
C LYS A 436 -0.69 31.48 21.97
N MET A 437 -0.34 31.21 20.70
CA MET A 437 -1.21 30.49 19.73
C MET A 437 -1.05 28.97 19.83
N ILE A 438 0.20 28.49 20.00
CA ILE A 438 0.54 27.10 20.29
C ILE A 438 1.45 27.09 21.52
N GLU A 439 1.14 26.24 22.49
CA GLU A 439 2.00 25.98 23.66
C GLU A 439 2.14 24.47 23.87
N ILE A 440 3.37 23.98 23.75
CA ILE A 440 3.79 22.59 23.97
C ILE A 440 4.57 22.58 25.28
N LYS A 441 4.16 21.76 26.26
CA LYS A 441 4.81 21.61 27.56
C LYS A 441 5.17 20.15 27.83
N ASN A 442 6.47 19.88 27.93
CA ASN A 442 7.07 18.61 28.33
C ASN A 442 6.43 17.40 27.61
N VAL A 443 6.23 17.51 26.30
CA VAL A 443 5.57 16.47 25.51
C VAL A 443 6.55 15.34 25.22
N SER A 444 6.15 14.12 25.59
CA SER A 444 6.91 12.91 25.30
C SER A 444 6.03 11.87 24.59
N LYS A 445 6.63 11.20 23.60
CA LYS A 445 5.94 10.22 22.75
C LYS A 445 6.78 8.97 22.53
N TRP A 446 6.11 7.82 22.66
CA TRP A 446 6.65 6.49 22.39
C TRP A 446 5.87 5.79 21.28
N TYR A 447 6.59 5.08 20.41
CA TYR A 447 6.05 4.08 19.50
C TYR A 447 6.51 2.70 19.96
N GLY A 448 5.62 1.97 20.63
CA GLY A 448 6.01 0.73 21.32
C GLY A 448 7.11 1.02 22.35
N PRO A 449 8.28 0.36 22.29
CA PRO A 449 9.38 0.62 23.22
C PRO A 449 10.22 1.86 22.87
N VAL A 450 10.11 2.41 21.66
CA VAL A 450 10.99 3.47 21.17
C VAL A 450 10.44 4.85 21.52
N GLN A 451 11.20 5.64 22.28
CA GLN A 451 10.87 7.05 22.56
C GLN A 451 11.34 7.93 21.40
N VAL A 452 10.42 8.71 20.83
CA VAL A 452 10.70 9.59 19.68
C VAL A 452 10.69 11.07 20.09
N LEU A 453 9.83 11.47 21.03
CA LEU A 453 9.82 12.82 21.62
C LEU A 453 10.14 12.73 23.11
N ASN A 454 11.00 13.62 23.61
CA ASN A 454 11.48 13.60 24.99
C ASN A 454 11.39 14.99 25.64
N ASP A 455 10.35 15.19 26.44
CA ASP A 455 10.06 16.38 27.26
C ASP A 455 10.18 17.70 26.46
N CYS A 456 9.52 17.68 25.31
CA CYS A 456 9.55 18.74 24.33
C CYS A 456 8.71 19.96 24.77
N SER A 457 9.31 21.16 24.77
CA SER A 457 8.64 22.41 25.18
C SER A 457 8.87 23.54 24.17
N VAL A 458 7.77 24.11 23.64
CA VAL A 458 7.77 25.19 22.64
C VAL A 458 6.57 26.10 22.82
N SER A 459 6.77 27.41 22.70
CA SER A 459 5.67 28.36 22.53
C SER A 459 5.79 29.15 21.23
N ILE A 460 4.68 29.29 20.51
CA ILE A 460 4.57 30.04 19.24
C ILE A 460 3.56 31.18 19.44
N ALA A 461 3.99 32.42 19.19
CA ALA A 461 3.12 33.59 19.26
C ALA A 461 2.40 33.84 17.92
N LYS A 462 1.44 34.76 17.93
CA LYS A 462 0.69 35.13 16.72
C LYS A 462 1.60 35.88 15.74
N GLY A 463 1.64 35.41 14.49
CA GLY A 463 2.47 35.97 13.42
C GLY A 463 3.87 35.38 13.35
N ASP A 464 4.26 34.51 14.30
CA ASP A 464 5.55 33.84 14.27
C ASP A 464 5.60 32.83 13.12
N VAL A 465 6.72 32.84 12.39
CA VAL A 465 7.12 31.81 11.44
C VAL A 465 8.24 31.00 12.08
N VAL A 466 7.92 29.80 12.55
CA VAL A 466 8.85 28.91 13.25
C VAL A 466 9.25 27.78 12.31
N VAL A 467 10.54 27.65 12.04
CA VAL A 467 11.08 26.55 11.22
C VAL A 467 11.66 25.48 12.12
N VAL A 468 11.34 24.22 11.85
CA VAL A 468 11.85 23.04 12.58
C VAL A 468 12.79 22.25 11.69
N CYS A 469 14.05 22.16 12.11
CA CYS A 469 15.14 21.49 11.41
C CYS A 469 15.66 20.31 12.25
N GLY A 470 16.37 19.37 11.61
CA GLY A 470 16.99 18.25 12.30
C GLY A 470 17.20 17.04 11.39
N PRO A 471 18.06 16.09 11.77
CA PRO A 471 18.35 14.89 10.98
C PRO A 471 17.09 14.04 10.70
N SER A 472 17.15 13.21 9.66
CA SER A 472 16.06 12.29 9.37
C SER A 472 15.85 11.31 10.54
N GLY A 473 14.59 11.09 10.93
CA GLY A 473 14.22 10.28 12.09
C GLY A 473 14.31 10.97 13.45
N SER A 474 14.63 12.28 13.51
CA SER A 474 14.72 13.00 14.80
C SER A 474 13.38 13.30 15.48
N GLY A 475 12.25 13.00 14.83
CA GLY A 475 10.91 13.21 15.38
C GLY A 475 10.19 14.48 14.89
N LYS A 476 10.72 15.19 13.89
CA LYS A 476 10.11 16.44 13.35
C LYS A 476 8.66 16.28 12.91
N SER A 477 8.38 15.29 12.06
CA SER A 477 7.02 15.00 11.58
C SER A 477 6.13 14.45 12.71
N THR A 478 6.71 13.76 13.69
CA THR A 478 5.98 13.31 14.87
C THR A 478 5.52 14.50 15.72
N LEU A 479 6.40 15.48 15.94
CA LEU A 479 6.08 16.70 16.67
C LEU A 479 4.93 17.47 16.00
N ILE A 480 5.04 17.78 14.70
CA ILE A 480 4.00 18.56 14.01
C ILE A 480 2.65 17.84 13.95
N LYS A 481 2.64 16.49 13.85
CA LYS A 481 1.41 15.68 13.92
C LYS A 481 0.80 15.67 15.31
N THR A 482 1.61 15.68 16.38
CA THR A 482 1.09 15.81 17.75
C THR A 482 0.46 17.18 18.01
N VAL A 483 1.00 18.25 17.42
CA VAL A 483 0.43 19.61 17.51
C VAL A 483 -0.99 19.67 16.95
N ASN A 484 -1.25 19.02 15.81
CA ASN A 484 -2.58 18.97 15.21
C ASN A 484 -3.48 17.82 15.75
N ALA A 485 -3.08 17.16 16.85
CA ALA A 485 -3.76 16.02 17.45
C ALA A 485 -4.03 14.83 16.50
N LEU A 486 -3.28 14.72 15.38
CA LEU A 486 -3.35 13.58 14.47
C LEU A 486 -2.68 12.34 15.06
N GLU A 487 -1.79 12.55 16.01
CA GLU A 487 -0.98 11.55 16.66
C GLU A 487 -1.06 11.72 18.18
N PRO A 488 -1.55 10.71 18.94
CA PRO A 488 -1.63 10.81 20.39
C PRO A 488 -0.23 10.75 21.01
N PHE A 489 -0.08 11.38 22.18
CA PHE A 489 1.14 11.37 23.00
C PHE A 489 0.81 10.88 24.41
N GLN A 490 1.82 10.42 25.16
CA GLN A 490 1.61 9.76 26.45
C GLN A 490 1.90 10.65 27.66
N LYS A 491 2.80 11.64 27.52
CA LYS A 491 3.09 12.63 28.58
C LYS A 491 3.16 14.05 28.02
N GLY A 492 2.89 15.03 28.87
CA GLY A 492 2.92 16.46 28.56
C GLY A 492 1.56 17.06 28.27
N GLU A 493 1.56 18.30 27.80
CA GLU A 493 0.35 19.05 27.45
C GLU A 493 0.59 19.88 26.17
N ILE A 494 -0.37 19.86 25.25
CA ILE A 494 -0.38 20.75 24.08
C ILE A 494 -1.66 21.60 24.17
N THR A 495 -1.49 22.91 24.35
CA THR A 495 -2.59 23.88 24.31
C THR A 495 -2.58 24.57 22.95
N LEU A 496 -3.70 24.47 22.22
CA LEU A 496 -3.85 25.07 20.91
C LEU A 496 -5.14 25.92 20.86
N ARG A 497 -5.01 27.23 20.63
CA ARG A 497 -6.11 28.20 20.79
C ARG A 497 -6.84 28.54 19.48
N SER A 498 -6.62 27.81 18.38
CA SER A 498 -7.14 28.21 17.06
C SER A 498 -7.34 27.07 16.05
N ARG A 499 -8.08 27.35 14.97
CA ARG A 499 -8.16 26.46 13.79
C ARG A 499 -6.81 26.40 13.07
N VAL A 500 -6.36 25.17 12.83
CA VAL A 500 -5.07 24.86 12.19
C VAL A 500 -5.32 24.33 10.79
N GLY A 501 -4.54 24.80 9.82
CA GLY A 501 -4.42 24.19 8.50
C GLY A 501 -3.13 23.38 8.45
N MET A 502 -3.15 22.19 7.84
CA MET A 502 -1.96 21.35 7.72
C MET A 502 -1.74 20.92 6.28
N VAL A 503 -0.47 20.97 5.86
CA VAL A 503 0.02 20.48 4.58
C VAL A 503 1.03 19.37 4.87
N PHE A 504 0.82 18.21 4.24
CA PHE A 504 1.61 17.00 4.45
C PHE A 504 2.73 16.88 3.40
N GLN A 505 3.70 16.00 3.68
CA GLN A 505 4.79 15.65 2.76
C GLN A 505 4.27 15.01 1.46
N HIS A 506 3.31 14.09 1.59
CA HIS A 506 2.51 13.62 0.46
C HIS A 506 1.28 14.51 0.31
N PHE A 507 0.88 14.81 -0.92
CA PHE A 507 -0.17 15.81 -1.20
C PHE A 507 -1.52 15.47 -0.55
N GLU A 508 -1.77 14.16 -0.32
CA GLU A 508 -2.96 13.58 0.31
C GLU A 508 -4.28 14.20 -0.18
N LEU A 509 -4.33 14.55 -1.47
CA LEU A 509 -5.57 14.94 -2.14
C LEU A 509 -6.48 13.73 -2.28
N PHE A 510 -7.79 13.95 -2.22
CA PHE A 510 -8.77 12.90 -2.40
C PHE A 510 -8.84 12.56 -3.90
N PRO A 511 -8.37 11.37 -4.33
CA PRO A 511 -8.16 11.07 -5.75
C PRO A 511 -9.48 10.89 -6.51
N HIS A 512 -10.58 10.57 -5.80
CA HIS A 512 -11.92 10.42 -6.37
C HIS A 512 -12.67 11.74 -6.55
N LEU A 513 -12.09 12.86 -6.11
CA LEU A 513 -12.67 14.18 -6.18
C LEU A 513 -11.84 15.07 -7.12
N SER A 514 -12.49 15.96 -7.85
CA SER A 514 -11.84 17.04 -8.60
C SER A 514 -11.11 18.02 -7.68
N VAL A 515 -10.28 18.90 -8.24
CA VAL A 515 -9.62 19.99 -7.49
C VAL A 515 -10.65 20.84 -6.76
N THR A 516 -11.72 21.28 -7.43
CA THR A 516 -12.77 22.09 -6.80
C THR A 516 -13.47 21.34 -5.65
N GLU A 517 -13.78 20.07 -5.82
CA GLU A 517 -14.41 19.25 -4.76
C GLU A 517 -13.48 19.05 -3.56
N ASN A 518 -12.17 18.86 -3.80
CA ASN A 518 -11.17 18.79 -2.74
C ASN A 518 -11.13 20.07 -1.89
N LEU A 519 -11.31 21.24 -2.49
CA LEU A 519 -11.32 22.54 -1.80
C LEU A 519 -12.64 22.81 -1.06
N THR A 520 -13.76 22.29 -1.55
CA THR A 520 -15.11 22.63 -1.07
C THR A 520 -15.69 21.65 -0.05
N ILE A 521 -15.30 20.38 -0.10
CA ILE A 521 -15.92 19.32 0.71
C ILE A 521 -15.87 19.60 2.22
N ALA A 522 -14.72 20.05 2.72
CA ALA A 522 -14.54 20.35 4.14
C ALA A 522 -15.27 21.65 4.54
N GLN A 523 -15.30 22.65 3.66
CA GLN A 523 -16.05 23.89 3.89
C GLN A 523 -17.54 23.63 4.08
N ILE A 524 -18.12 22.75 3.27
CA ILE A 524 -19.56 22.43 3.35
C ILE A 524 -19.85 21.57 4.58
N LYS A 525 -19.02 20.56 4.86
CA LYS A 525 -19.33 19.54 5.88
C LYS A 525 -18.84 19.85 7.28
N VAL A 526 -17.76 20.62 7.41
CA VAL A 526 -17.14 20.98 8.69
C VAL A 526 -17.54 22.40 9.08
N LEU A 527 -17.44 23.36 8.14
CA LEU A 527 -17.81 24.76 8.41
C LEU A 527 -19.29 25.07 8.17
N GLY A 528 -20.05 24.14 7.58
CA GLY A 528 -21.48 24.32 7.33
C GLY A 528 -21.80 25.36 6.24
N ARG A 529 -20.84 25.71 5.38
CA ARG A 529 -21.04 26.69 4.30
C ARG A 529 -22.00 26.17 3.23
N SER A 530 -22.70 27.10 2.58
CA SER A 530 -23.47 26.75 1.38
C SER A 530 -22.53 26.30 0.25
N PRO A 531 -22.98 25.41 -0.66
CA PRO A 531 -22.15 24.96 -1.78
C PRO A 531 -21.60 26.11 -2.63
N ASP A 532 -22.39 27.16 -2.85
CA ASP A 532 -21.99 28.31 -3.68
C ASP A 532 -20.96 29.20 -2.98
N GLU A 533 -21.11 29.42 -1.67
CA GLU A 533 -20.11 30.15 -0.88
C GLU A 533 -18.79 29.38 -0.83
N ALA A 534 -18.86 28.07 -0.57
CA ALA A 534 -17.69 27.19 -0.54
C ALA A 534 -16.95 27.20 -1.88
N LYS A 535 -17.69 27.10 -3.00
CA LYS A 535 -17.12 27.14 -4.36
C LYS A 535 -16.46 28.48 -4.66
N THR A 536 -17.13 29.58 -4.35
CA THR A 536 -16.58 30.93 -4.56
C THR A 536 -15.27 31.13 -3.80
N ARG A 537 -15.24 30.73 -2.52
CA ARG A 537 -14.03 30.82 -1.69
C ARG A 537 -12.94 29.85 -2.13
N GLY A 538 -13.31 28.63 -2.49
CA GLY A 538 -12.39 27.61 -2.99
C GLY A 538 -11.68 28.08 -4.27
N LEU A 539 -12.42 28.62 -5.23
CA LEU A 539 -11.85 29.19 -6.44
C LEU A 539 -10.95 30.39 -6.15
N LYS A 540 -11.34 31.26 -5.21
CA LYS A 540 -10.46 32.37 -4.76
C LYS A 540 -9.12 31.88 -4.20
N MET A 541 -9.12 30.80 -3.40
CA MET A 541 -7.88 30.21 -2.88
C MET A 541 -7.07 29.48 -3.95
N LEU A 542 -7.74 28.89 -4.95
CA LEU A 542 -7.10 28.24 -6.08
C LEU A 542 -6.40 29.25 -7.01
N ASP A 543 -7.02 30.41 -7.21
CA ASP A 543 -6.44 31.55 -7.94
C ASP A 543 -5.21 32.10 -7.25
N ARG A 544 -5.27 32.19 -5.92
CA ARG A 544 -4.14 32.63 -5.09
C ARG A 544 -2.88 31.76 -5.23
N VAL A 545 -3.03 30.48 -5.56
CA VAL A 545 -1.90 29.56 -5.82
C VAL A 545 -1.59 29.41 -7.33
N GLY A 546 -2.27 30.16 -8.19
CA GLY A 546 -2.04 30.22 -9.63
C GLY A 546 -2.54 29.01 -10.41
N LEU A 547 -3.60 28.32 -9.96
CA LEU A 547 -4.07 27.05 -10.55
C LEU A 547 -5.53 27.06 -11.05
N MET A 548 -6.11 28.22 -11.35
CA MET A 548 -7.50 28.34 -11.80
C MET A 548 -7.83 27.53 -13.06
N ALA A 549 -6.87 27.41 -13.98
CA ALA A 549 -7.02 26.61 -15.21
C ALA A 549 -7.16 25.10 -14.95
N HIS A 550 -6.96 24.64 -13.72
CA HIS A 550 -6.95 23.22 -13.36
C HIS A 550 -8.08 22.82 -12.41
N LYS A 551 -9.07 23.69 -12.18
CA LYS A 551 -10.18 23.51 -11.22
C LYS A 551 -11.01 22.22 -11.42
N ASP A 552 -11.14 21.76 -12.67
CA ASP A 552 -11.97 20.60 -13.06
C ASP A 552 -11.14 19.32 -13.26
N LYS A 553 -9.81 19.39 -13.08
CA LYS A 553 -8.93 18.23 -13.17
C LYS A 553 -9.01 17.39 -11.90
N PHE A 554 -8.65 16.11 -12.03
CA PHE A 554 -8.43 15.20 -10.92
C PHE A 554 -6.95 15.18 -10.51
N PRO A 555 -6.60 14.84 -9.25
CA PRO A 555 -5.21 14.85 -8.77
C PRO A 555 -4.23 14.09 -9.66
N GLY A 556 -4.63 12.93 -10.22
CA GLY A 556 -3.78 12.14 -11.12
C GLY A 556 -3.45 12.79 -12.47
N GLN A 557 -4.01 13.97 -12.77
CA GLN A 557 -3.78 14.74 -14.00
C GLN A 557 -2.91 16.00 -13.75
N LEU A 558 -2.34 16.16 -12.55
CA LEU A 558 -1.54 17.30 -12.12
C LEU A 558 -0.09 16.89 -11.85
N SER A 559 0.86 17.79 -12.07
CA SER A 559 2.26 17.59 -11.64
C SER A 559 2.38 17.60 -10.11
N GLY A 560 3.48 17.08 -9.56
CA GLY A 560 3.71 17.05 -8.11
C GLY A 560 3.61 18.45 -7.48
N GLY A 561 4.28 19.45 -8.08
CA GLY A 561 4.22 20.84 -7.60
C GLY A 561 2.81 21.43 -7.66
N GLN A 562 2.04 21.10 -8.70
CA GLN A 562 0.63 21.51 -8.81
C GLN A 562 -0.24 20.85 -7.74
N GLN A 563 -0.08 19.55 -7.49
CA GLN A 563 -0.80 18.85 -6.44
C GLN A 563 -0.52 19.45 -5.07
N GLN A 564 0.74 19.83 -4.80
CA GLN A 564 1.10 20.43 -3.52
C GLN A 564 0.50 21.84 -3.35
N ARG A 565 0.49 22.66 -4.40
CA ARG A 565 -0.18 23.97 -4.39
C ARG A 565 -1.69 23.84 -4.16
N VAL A 566 -2.35 22.81 -4.73
CA VAL A 566 -3.75 22.50 -4.42
C VAL A 566 -3.93 22.09 -2.95
N ALA A 567 -3.00 21.32 -2.37
CA ALA A 567 -3.04 20.94 -0.97
C ALA A 567 -2.92 22.17 -0.03
N ILE A 568 -2.07 23.14 -0.38
CA ILE A 568 -1.97 24.44 0.31
C ILE A 568 -3.30 25.20 0.21
N ALA A 569 -3.87 25.32 -0.99
CA ALA A 569 -5.16 25.99 -1.19
C ALA A 569 -6.29 25.33 -0.38
N ARG A 570 -6.30 23.99 -0.28
CA ARG A 570 -7.25 23.23 0.53
C ARG A 570 -7.16 23.58 2.01
N ALA A 571 -5.95 23.66 2.55
CA ALA A 571 -5.73 24.06 3.94
C ALA A 571 -6.20 25.50 4.19
N LEU A 572 -5.94 26.42 3.26
CA LEU A 572 -6.37 27.83 3.35
C LEU A 572 -7.90 27.99 3.29
N CYS A 573 -8.62 27.10 2.60
CA CYS A 573 -10.09 27.13 2.53
C CYS A 573 -10.78 26.98 3.90
N MET A 574 -10.06 26.46 4.90
CA MET A 574 -10.55 26.28 6.27
C MET A 574 -10.43 27.54 7.15
N ASP A 575 -9.94 28.65 6.59
CA ASP A 575 -9.61 29.88 7.31
C ASP A 575 -8.76 29.65 8.57
N PRO A 576 -7.59 28.98 8.41
CA PRO A 576 -6.72 28.68 9.51
C PRO A 576 -6.10 29.96 10.07
N LYS A 577 -5.92 30.02 11.39
CA LYS A 577 -5.10 31.07 12.04
C LYS A 577 -3.63 30.64 12.14
N VAL A 578 -3.36 29.34 12.07
CA VAL A 578 -2.03 28.75 12.09
C VAL A 578 -1.91 27.73 10.97
N MET A 579 -0.82 27.80 10.22
CA MET A 579 -0.49 26.84 9.16
C MET A 579 0.69 25.96 9.56
N LEU A 580 0.51 24.65 9.45
CA LEU A 580 1.52 23.63 9.69
C LEU A 580 1.97 23.04 8.35
N PHE A 581 3.28 23.01 8.10
CA PHE A 581 3.87 22.40 6.92
C PHE A 581 4.82 21.29 7.34
N ASP A 582 4.53 20.05 6.97
CA ASP A 582 5.37 18.88 7.24
C ASP A 582 6.11 18.51 5.94
N GLU A 583 7.35 18.99 5.78
CA GLU A 583 8.22 18.68 4.64
C GLU A 583 7.55 18.86 3.26
N PRO A 584 7.01 20.05 2.95
CA PRO A 584 6.13 20.24 1.80
C PRO A 584 6.84 20.10 0.44
N THR A 585 8.17 20.09 0.40
CA THR A 585 8.97 20.03 -0.83
C THR A 585 9.75 18.73 -0.99
N SER A 586 9.82 17.86 0.03
CA SER A 586 10.68 16.66 0.03
C SER A 586 10.28 15.60 -1.01
N ALA A 587 9.04 15.61 -1.50
CA ALA A 587 8.54 14.67 -2.50
C ALA A 587 8.50 15.26 -3.93
N LEU A 588 9.13 16.41 -4.15
CA LEU A 588 9.14 17.13 -5.43
C LEU A 588 10.51 17.07 -6.10
N ASP A 589 10.51 17.03 -7.43
CA ASP A 589 11.72 17.22 -8.22
C ASP A 589 12.27 18.65 -7.99
N PRO A 590 13.61 18.85 -7.97
CA PRO A 590 14.22 20.14 -7.66
C PRO A 590 13.69 21.33 -8.47
N GLU A 591 13.34 21.10 -9.74
CA GLU A 591 12.77 22.12 -10.64
C GLU A 591 11.41 22.66 -10.15
N MET A 592 10.61 21.84 -9.46
CA MET A 592 9.26 22.20 -9.00
C MET A 592 9.24 22.79 -7.57
N VAL A 593 10.36 22.74 -6.84
CA VAL A 593 10.45 23.19 -5.44
C VAL A 593 10.20 24.70 -5.32
N GLY A 594 10.76 25.49 -6.26
CA GLY A 594 10.65 26.96 -6.24
C GLY A 594 9.21 27.47 -6.22
N GLU A 595 8.35 26.93 -7.08
CA GLU A 595 6.95 27.35 -7.20
C GLU A 595 6.16 27.17 -5.89
N VAL A 596 6.48 26.13 -5.11
CA VAL A 596 5.81 25.84 -3.83
C VAL A 596 6.36 26.75 -2.73
N LEU A 597 7.68 26.96 -2.69
CA LEU A 597 8.32 27.85 -1.72
C LEU A 597 7.84 29.30 -1.88
N ASP A 598 7.65 29.78 -3.11
CA ASP A 598 7.17 31.15 -3.37
C ASP A 598 5.78 31.40 -2.77
N VAL A 599 4.87 30.42 -2.88
CA VAL A 599 3.55 30.49 -2.24
C VAL A 599 3.69 30.59 -0.71
N MET A 600 4.58 29.78 -0.12
CA MET A 600 4.82 29.80 1.34
C MET A 600 5.43 31.12 1.81
N VAL A 601 6.36 31.69 1.04
CA VAL A 601 6.97 33.00 1.35
C VAL A 601 5.93 34.11 1.31
N ASN A 602 5.02 34.10 0.33
CA ASN A 602 3.94 35.08 0.25
C ASN A 602 2.98 34.98 1.45
N LEU A 603 2.62 33.75 1.87
CA LEU A 603 1.81 33.54 3.07
C LEU A 603 2.49 34.08 4.35
N ALA A 604 3.80 33.86 4.48
CA ALA A 604 4.58 34.35 5.62
C ALA A 604 4.61 35.89 5.67
N LYS A 605 4.82 36.55 4.52
CA LYS A 605 4.83 38.04 4.41
C LYS A 605 3.51 38.69 4.79
N GLU A 606 2.39 37.99 4.63
CA GLU A 606 1.07 38.45 5.05
C GLU A 606 0.81 38.32 6.56
N GLY A 607 1.79 37.86 7.34
CA GLY A 607 1.68 37.73 8.80
C GLY A 607 0.94 36.48 9.27
N MET A 608 0.86 35.44 8.42
CA MET A 608 0.31 34.15 8.81
C MET A 608 1.20 33.49 9.86
N THR A 609 0.61 32.94 10.92
CA THR A 609 1.38 32.15 11.91
C THR A 609 1.70 30.79 11.29
N MET A 610 2.97 30.40 11.26
CA MET A 610 3.42 29.21 10.55
C MET A 610 4.39 28.38 11.38
N MET A 611 4.24 27.06 11.35
CA MET A 611 5.25 26.10 11.80
C MET A 611 5.64 25.22 10.60
N VAL A 612 6.90 25.26 10.19
CA VAL A 612 7.37 24.61 8.96
C VAL A 612 8.50 23.65 9.29
N VAL A 613 8.27 22.36 9.08
CA VAL A 613 9.33 21.35 9.03
C VAL A 613 9.90 21.35 7.62
N THR A 614 11.18 21.66 7.46
CA THR A 614 11.83 21.65 6.14
C THR A 614 13.33 21.45 6.24
N HIS A 615 13.91 20.98 5.15
CA HIS A 615 15.36 20.93 4.92
C HIS A 615 15.85 22.13 4.08
N GLU A 616 14.94 22.96 3.56
CA GLU A 616 15.25 24.12 2.72
C GLU A 616 15.70 25.33 3.55
N MET A 617 16.99 25.42 3.87
CA MET A 617 17.52 26.53 4.70
C MET A 617 17.42 27.90 4.01
N GLY A 618 17.41 27.93 2.67
CA GLY A 618 17.19 29.15 1.90
C GLY A 618 15.81 29.77 2.17
N PHE A 619 14.78 28.93 2.39
CA PHE A 619 13.46 29.40 2.83
C PHE A 619 13.52 29.89 4.28
N ALA A 620 14.13 29.09 5.18
CA ALA A 620 14.23 29.43 6.59
C ALA A 620 14.90 30.79 6.81
N ARG A 621 15.99 31.07 6.10
CA ARG A 621 16.71 32.35 6.18
C ARG A 621 15.89 33.56 5.74
N LYS A 622 14.97 33.38 4.78
CA LYS A 622 14.18 34.47 4.20
C LYS A 622 12.99 34.87 5.06
N VAL A 623 12.36 33.92 5.76
CA VAL A 623 11.06 34.18 6.43
C VAL A 623 10.97 33.70 7.88
N ALA A 624 11.90 32.88 8.38
CA ALA A 624 11.79 32.36 9.74
C ALA A 624 12.07 33.46 10.77
N SER A 625 11.12 33.63 11.67
CA SER A 625 11.31 34.40 12.91
C SER A 625 12.15 33.62 13.93
N ARG A 626 12.01 32.29 13.95
CA ARG A 626 12.69 31.38 14.88
C ARG A 626 13.00 30.06 14.18
N VAL A 627 14.15 29.48 14.50
CA VAL A 627 14.54 28.14 14.05
C VAL A 627 14.69 27.24 15.27
N ILE A 628 14.07 26.07 15.22
CA ILE A 628 14.14 25.02 16.24
C ILE A 628 14.89 23.85 15.63
N PHE A 629 15.95 23.41 16.30
CA PHE A 629 16.67 22.19 15.92
C PHE A 629 16.26 21.03 16.82
N ILE A 630 15.91 19.88 16.23
CA ILE A 630 15.52 18.66 16.94
C ILE A 630 16.52 17.56 16.64
N ASP A 631 17.16 17.05 17.70
CA ASP A 631 17.93 15.81 17.68
C ASP A 631 17.58 14.97 18.92
N ARG A 632 17.28 13.68 18.70
CA ARG A 632 16.84 12.71 19.73
C ARG A 632 15.80 13.23 20.75
N GLY A 633 14.90 14.11 20.32
CA GLY A 633 13.81 14.63 21.16
C GLY A 633 14.17 15.77 22.12
N LEU A 634 15.41 16.28 22.16
CA LEU A 634 15.82 17.40 23.03
C LEU A 634 15.54 18.79 22.38
N PHE A 635 15.12 19.78 23.20
CA PHE A 635 14.83 21.20 22.88
C PHE A 635 15.81 22.13 23.64
N CYS A 636 16.06 23.43 23.40
CA CYS A 636 15.72 24.49 22.43
C CYS A 636 16.79 25.63 22.58
N LEU A 637 17.22 26.33 21.52
CA LEU A 637 17.92 27.62 21.64
C LEU A 637 16.87 28.74 21.62
N GLU A 638 16.77 29.55 22.69
CA GLU A 638 15.93 30.76 22.72
C GLU A 638 16.70 31.99 22.18
N PRO A 639 16.08 32.83 21.33
CA PRO A 639 16.71 34.04 20.81
C PRO A 639 16.58 35.18 21.83
N GLY A 640 17.52 35.24 22.77
CA GLY A 640 17.84 36.47 23.51
C GLY A 640 18.92 37.32 22.83
N HIS A 641 19.73 36.72 21.94
CA HIS A 641 20.84 37.39 21.24
C HIS A 641 21.05 36.73 19.87
N VAL A 642 20.27 37.11 18.87
CA VAL A 642 20.63 36.81 17.47
C VAL A 642 21.13 38.10 16.83
N ALA A 643 22.30 38.54 17.28
CA ALA A 643 23.16 39.39 16.48
C ALA A 643 23.77 38.50 15.39
N TRP A 644 23.20 38.53 14.19
CA TRP A 644 23.82 37.97 12.99
C TRP A 644 25.21 38.63 12.77
N PRO A 645 26.12 37.95 12.06
CA PRO A 645 27.36 37.31 12.54
C PRO A 645 28.53 38.27 12.85
N ARG A 646 28.41 39.18 13.85
CA ARG A 646 29.54 40.06 14.24
C ARG A 646 29.95 40.06 15.71
N VAL A 647 29.29 39.31 16.60
CA VAL A 647 29.63 39.33 18.03
C VAL A 647 29.49 37.93 18.64
N PHE A 648 30.48 37.05 18.43
CA PHE A 648 30.67 35.88 19.30
C PHE A 648 32.17 35.60 19.52
N PRO A 649 32.86 36.35 20.41
CA PRO A 649 34.13 35.89 20.97
C PRO A 649 33.97 35.14 22.31
N ASP A 650 32.93 35.37 23.11
CA ASP A 650 32.87 34.87 24.49
C ASP A 650 31.59 34.08 24.82
N LEU A 651 31.68 32.76 24.78
CA LEU A 651 30.60 31.80 25.10
C LEU A 651 30.68 31.29 26.56
N GLY A 652 30.90 32.21 27.51
CA GLY A 652 30.99 31.89 28.94
C GLY A 652 29.66 31.89 29.73
N ALA A 653 28.52 32.21 29.11
CA ALA A 653 27.31 32.62 29.87
C ALA A 653 25.99 31.91 29.48
N CYS A 654 26.01 30.70 28.91
CA CYS A 654 24.80 29.90 28.68
C CYS A 654 24.63 28.82 29.76
N ARG A 655 23.55 28.88 30.55
CA ARG A 655 23.20 27.83 31.52
C ARG A 655 22.62 26.61 30.80
N PHE A 656 23.42 25.55 30.70
CA PHE A 656 22.96 24.22 30.32
C PHE A 656 22.49 23.47 31.57
N SER A 657 21.26 22.95 31.58
CA SER A 657 20.88 21.97 32.60
C SER A 657 21.51 20.62 32.24
N SER A 658 22.48 20.21 33.06
CA SER A 658 23.17 18.91 33.13
C SER A 658 23.96 18.44 31.88
N GLY A 659 25.30 18.54 31.98
CA GLY A 659 26.17 17.38 31.79
C GLY A 659 26.98 17.21 30.49
N SER A 660 26.85 18.07 29.48
CA SER A 660 27.57 17.88 28.21
C SER A 660 27.86 19.21 27.48
N SER A 661 28.71 20.05 28.09
CA SER A 661 28.95 21.44 27.68
C SER A 661 29.88 21.62 26.47
N ASP A 662 30.75 20.66 26.16
CA ASP A 662 31.92 20.96 25.30
C ASP A 662 31.79 20.50 23.84
N VAL A 663 30.87 19.58 23.54
CA VAL A 663 30.73 18.99 22.19
C VAL A 663 29.65 19.69 21.36
N LEU A 664 28.53 20.06 21.99
CA LEU A 664 27.39 20.70 21.32
C LEU A 664 27.67 22.16 20.94
N SER A 665 28.49 22.86 21.73
CA SER A 665 28.89 24.25 21.47
C SER A 665 29.74 24.37 20.20
N ARG A 666 30.65 23.41 19.93
CA ARG A 666 31.46 23.37 18.70
C ARG A 666 30.66 22.99 17.45
N VAL A 667 29.81 21.96 17.53
CA VAL A 667 28.99 21.51 16.39
C VAL A 667 28.02 22.61 15.93
N VAL A 668 27.46 23.40 16.85
CA VAL A 668 26.57 24.53 16.51
C VAL A 668 27.35 25.74 15.99
N LEU A 669 28.57 25.99 16.48
CA LEU A 669 29.44 27.07 15.98
C LEU A 669 29.92 26.81 14.55
N ASP A 670 30.34 25.58 14.24
CA ASP A 670 30.80 25.19 12.90
C ASP A 670 29.63 25.20 11.90
N PHE A 671 28.43 24.74 12.31
CA PHE A 671 27.20 24.79 11.49
C PHE A 671 26.70 26.22 11.20
N LEU A 672 27.04 27.21 12.04
CA LEU A 672 26.62 28.61 11.86
C LEU A 672 27.66 29.47 11.13
N GLN A 673 28.95 29.09 11.12
CA GLN A 673 30.00 29.75 10.31
C GLN A 673 29.94 29.39 8.82
N GLU A 674 29.11 28.41 8.43
CA GLU A 674 29.07 27.78 7.11
C GLU A 674 28.62 28.64 5.91
N GLN A 675 28.31 29.94 6.07
CA GLN A 675 27.88 30.77 4.92
C GLN A 675 28.45 32.20 4.85
N SER A 676 29.49 32.54 5.63
CA SER A 676 30.21 33.80 5.39
C SER A 676 31.54 33.53 4.69
N ILE A 677 31.65 34.09 3.49
CA ILE A 677 32.86 34.17 2.63
C ILE A 677 33.14 32.89 1.82
N MET A 678 32.42 32.72 0.70
CA MET A 678 33.02 32.05 -0.46
C MET A 678 34.13 32.96 -0.98
N ALA A 679 35.38 32.68 -0.58
CA ALA A 679 36.52 33.13 -1.36
C ALA A 679 36.40 32.49 -2.75
N THR A 680 36.69 33.23 -3.82
CA THR A 680 36.36 32.85 -5.21
C THR A 680 36.93 31.50 -5.65
N ASN A 681 37.91 30.93 -4.94
CA ASN A 681 38.63 29.70 -5.32
C ASN A 681 38.71 28.65 -4.18
N THR A 682 37.78 28.65 -3.21
CA THR A 682 37.78 27.69 -2.08
C THR A 682 36.40 27.12 -1.78
N VAL A 683 36.33 25.80 -1.61
CA VAL A 683 35.12 25.06 -1.25
C VAL A 683 35.29 24.43 0.13
N ARG A 684 34.27 24.56 0.98
CA ARG A 684 34.21 23.95 2.31
C ARG A 684 32.95 23.10 2.41
N LEU A 685 33.09 21.86 2.86
CA LEU A 685 31.98 20.93 3.09
C LEU A 685 32.09 20.28 4.45
N HIS A 686 30.94 20.00 5.04
CA HIS A 686 30.81 19.29 6.31
C HIS A 686 29.76 18.20 6.16
N ARG A 687 30.05 17.01 6.69
CA ARG A 687 29.08 15.91 6.71
C ARG A 687 29.35 14.94 7.85
N VAL A 688 28.29 14.58 8.55
CA VAL A 688 28.33 13.52 9.56
C VAL A 688 27.95 12.18 8.94
N LEU A 689 28.83 11.18 9.07
CA LEU A 689 28.64 9.82 8.58
C LEU A 689 28.48 8.85 9.76
N ARG A 690 27.49 7.95 9.72
CA ARG A 690 27.18 6.98 10.80
C ARG A 690 28.15 5.80 10.83
N THR A 691 29.44 6.07 10.98
CA THR A 691 30.50 5.07 10.94
C THR A 691 31.72 5.51 11.74
N SER A 692 32.71 4.62 11.92
CA SER A 692 33.94 4.97 12.65
C SER A 692 34.92 5.78 11.78
N PRO A 693 35.75 6.66 12.38
CA PRO A 693 36.68 7.50 11.63
C PRO A 693 37.65 6.68 10.79
N ASP A 694 38.06 5.50 11.27
CA ASP A 694 38.91 4.57 10.53
C ASP A 694 38.28 4.06 9.23
N LYS A 695 36.97 3.83 9.21
CA LYS A 695 36.28 3.34 8.01
C LYS A 695 36.18 4.44 6.95
N VAL A 696 35.93 5.68 7.37
CA VAL A 696 35.99 6.85 6.50
C VAL A 696 37.42 7.03 5.97
N TYR A 697 38.42 7.01 6.85
CA TYR A 697 39.83 7.14 6.47
C TYR A 697 40.25 6.12 5.41
N ARG A 698 39.87 4.84 5.59
CA ARG A 698 40.13 3.76 4.61
C ARG A 698 39.54 4.05 3.24
N ALA A 699 38.37 4.71 3.17
CA ALA A 699 37.74 5.05 1.90
C ALA A 699 38.55 6.08 1.07
N PHE A 700 39.41 6.89 1.71
CA PHE A 700 40.28 7.87 1.04
C PHE A 700 41.65 7.31 0.62
N VAL A 701 42.07 6.17 1.18
CA VAL A 701 43.41 5.58 0.94
C VAL A 701 43.36 4.25 0.19
N GLN A 702 42.18 3.67 0.01
CA GLN A 702 42.00 2.42 -0.74
C GLN A 702 41.53 2.71 -2.18
N PRO A 703 42.27 2.28 -3.22
CA PRO A 703 41.93 2.57 -4.62
C PRO A 703 40.51 2.17 -4.99
N GLY A 704 40.11 0.93 -4.67
CA GLY A 704 38.79 0.41 -5.03
C GLY A 704 37.62 1.02 -4.24
N ALA A 705 37.88 1.66 -3.10
CA ALA A 705 36.88 2.45 -2.40
C ALA A 705 36.77 3.84 -3.05
N PHE A 706 37.91 4.49 -3.27
CA PHE A 706 38.02 5.82 -3.86
C PHE A 706 37.35 5.93 -5.23
N GLU A 707 37.52 4.91 -6.09
CA GLU A 707 36.86 4.80 -7.40
C GLU A 707 35.33 4.77 -7.32
N ARG A 708 34.76 4.24 -6.24
CA ARG A 708 33.31 4.01 -6.11
C ARG A 708 32.55 5.23 -5.61
N TRP A 709 33.20 6.08 -4.79
CA TRP A 709 32.49 7.17 -4.12
C TRP A 709 32.89 8.55 -4.60
N LEU A 710 34.14 8.76 -5.05
CA LEU A 710 34.60 10.09 -5.43
C LEU A 710 34.00 10.64 -6.74
N PRO A 711 33.73 9.84 -7.79
CA PRO A 711 33.09 10.36 -8.99
C PRO A 711 31.65 10.85 -8.72
N PRO A 712 31.29 12.08 -9.12
CA PRO A 712 29.92 12.60 -9.01
C PRO A 712 28.97 11.88 -10.01
N PHE A 713 27.66 12.09 -9.89
CA PHE A 713 26.68 11.40 -10.72
C PHE A 713 26.92 11.69 -12.22
N GLY A 714 26.86 10.64 -13.04
CA GLY A 714 27.11 10.73 -14.48
C GLY A 714 28.59 10.62 -14.91
N PHE A 715 29.52 10.49 -13.96
CA PHE A 715 30.94 10.21 -14.22
C PHE A 715 31.36 8.84 -13.69
N VAL A 716 32.27 8.19 -14.41
CA VAL A 716 32.96 6.97 -13.97
C VAL A 716 34.42 7.34 -13.67
N GLY A 717 34.90 6.96 -12.50
CA GLY A 717 36.28 7.15 -12.08
C GLY A 717 37.13 5.90 -12.26
N LYS A 718 38.39 6.08 -12.62
CA LYS A 718 39.40 5.02 -12.61
C LYS A 718 40.69 5.53 -11.98
N VAL A 719 41.15 4.89 -10.92
CA VAL A 719 42.41 5.18 -10.23
C VAL A 719 43.53 4.44 -10.96
N HIS A 720 44.51 5.19 -11.47
CA HIS A 720 45.64 4.64 -12.22
C HIS A 720 46.85 4.35 -11.32
N ALA A 721 47.03 5.17 -10.29
CA ALA A 721 48.08 5.02 -9.28
C ALA A 721 47.61 5.62 -7.96
N MET A 722 47.96 5.01 -6.83
CA MET A 722 47.68 5.55 -5.50
C MET A 722 48.62 4.93 -4.48
N GLU A 723 49.54 5.75 -3.97
CA GLU A 723 50.48 5.40 -2.91
C GLU A 723 50.12 6.19 -1.64
N PRO A 724 49.36 5.62 -0.70
CA PRO A 724 48.85 6.33 0.47
C PRO A 724 49.92 6.46 1.57
N VAL A 725 51.05 7.07 1.22
CA VAL A 725 52.15 7.47 2.12
C VAL A 725 52.41 8.96 1.92
N VAL A 726 52.89 9.64 2.96
CA VAL A 726 53.25 11.07 2.85
C VAL A 726 54.34 11.22 1.79
N GLY A 727 54.09 12.04 0.78
CA GLY A 727 54.93 12.22 -0.41
C GLY A 727 54.65 11.24 -1.57
N GLY A 728 53.83 10.20 -1.33
CA GLY A 728 53.41 9.22 -2.33
C GLY A 728 52.47 9.81 -3.37
N SER A 729 52.56 9.33 -4.60
CA SER A 729 51.81 9.88 -5.73
C SER A 729 50.45 9.18 -5.94
N TRP A 730 49.48 9.91 -6.45
CA TRP A 730 48.19 9.35 -6.86
C TRP A 730 47.71 9.98 -8.16
N ARG A 731 46.93 9.23 -8.94
CA ARG A 731 46.40 9.64 -10.24
C ARG A 731 45.07 8.95 -10.51
N MET A 732 44.11 9.72 -11.01
CA MET A 732 42.77 9.25 -11.36
C MET A 732 42.26 9.94 -12.62
N SER A 733 41.32 9.32 -13.34
CA SER A 733 40.58 9.95 -14.43
C SER A 733 39.08 9.84 -14.22
N PHE A 734 38.35 10.91 -14.54
CA PHE A 734 36.90 10.90 -14.65
C PHE A 734 36.48 10.88 -16.12
N THR A 735 35.51 10.04 -16.46
CA THR A 735 34.94 9.95 -17.80
C THR A 735 33.42 10.09 -17.70
N ASN A 736 32.84 11.02 -18.46
CA ASN A 736 31.39 11.23 -18.49
C ASN A 736 30.71 10.11 -19.28
N PHE A 737 29.66 9.52 -18.71
CA PHE A 737 28.93 8.40 -19.32
C PHE A 737 28.21 8.76 -20.61
N GLY A 738 27.70 9.99 -20.74
CA GLY A 738 26.92 10.44 -21.89
C GLY A 738 27.77 10.94 -23.05
N THR A 739 28.84 11.69 -22.76
CA THR A 739 29.67 12.33 -23.81
C THR A 739 30.95 11.55 -24.13
N GLY A 740 31.40 10.64 -23.26
CA GLY A 740 32.68 9.94 -23.41
C GLY A 740 33.92 10.80 -23.14
N ASN A 741 33.75 12.11 -22.94
CA ASN A 741 34.85 13.01 -22.59
C ASN A 741 35.30 12.79 -21.15
N GLY A 742 36.59 12.93 -20.89
CA GLY A 742 37.15 12.76 -19.55
C GLY A 742 38.41 13.57 -19.32
N HIS A 743 38.70 13.81 -18.04
CA HIS A 743 39.91 14.52 -17.60
C HIS A 743 40.63 13.67 -16.56
N SER A 744 41.96 13.66 -16.63
CA SER A 744 42.82 13.07 -15.61
C SER A 744 43.41 14.15 -14.71
N PHE A 745 43.57 13.79 -13.45
CA PHE A 745 44.18 14.62 -12.43
C PHE A 745 44.93 13.75 -11.42
N GLY A 746 45.95 14.31 -10.81
CA GLY A 746 46.77 13.61 -9.84
C GLY A 746 47.63 14.56 -9.03
N GLY A 747 48.31 14.01 -8.04
CA GLY A 747 49.15 14.77 -7.12
C GLY A 747 49.83 13.87 -6.10
N LYS A 748 50.12 14.43 -4.93
CA LYS A 748 50.82 13.82 -3.82
C LYS A 748 50.03 13.97 -2.53
N TYR A 749 50.15 12.98 -1.65
CA TYR A 749 49.67 13.09 -0.28
C TYR A 749 50.64 13.96 0.53
N LEU A 750 50.14 15.05 1.11
CA LEU A 750 50.90 16.01 1.91
C LEU A 750 50.92 15.63 3.39
N GLU A 751 49.80 15.11 3.90
CA GLU A 751 49.65 14.73 5.31
C GLU A 751 48.69 13.55 5.43
N LEU A 752 49.07 12.52 6.18
CA LEU A 752 48.23 11.32 6.42
C LEU A 752 48.33 10.92 7.89
N ILE A 753 47.31 11.27 8.68
CA ILE A 753 47.14 10.87 10.07
C ILE A 753 45.94 9.91 10.15
N PRO A 754 46.16 8.61 10.38
CA PRO A 754 45.10 7.60 10.45
C PRO A 754 43.91 8.03 11.32
N GLY A 755 42.71 7.98 10.73
CA GLY A 755 41.45 8.27 11.43
C GLY A 755 41.25 9.73 11.85
N LYS A 756 42.17 10.66 11.52
CA LYS A 756 42.11 12.05 11.99
C LYS A 756 42.24 13.09 10.88
N ARG A 757 43.21 12.94 9.97
CA ARG A 757 43.48 13.97 8.96
C ARG A 757 44.10 13.42 7.70
N ILE A 758 43.64 13.90 6.55
CA ILE A 758 44.18 13.58 5.23
C ILE A 758 44.36 14.91 4.49
N ALA A 759 45.53 15.14 3.90
CA ALA A 759 45.74 16.26 3.00
C ALA A 759 46.48 15.79 1.75
N TYR A 760 46.01 16.21 0.58
CA TYR A 760 46.65 15.89 -0.71
C TYR A 760 46.51 17.07 -1.65
N ASP A 761 47.46 17.19 -2.57
CA ASP A 761 47.36 18.09 -3.71
C ASP A 761 46.83 17.36 -4.95
N ALA A 762 46.31 18.14 -5.90
CA ALA A 762 45.76 17.67 -7.17
C ALA A 762 45.97 18.73 -8.25
N ALA A 763 46.50 18.34 -9.40
CA ALA A 763 46.54 19.16 -10.60
C ALA A 763 45.90 18.39 -11.77
N PHE A 764 45.18 19.11 -12.63
CA PHE A 764 44.66 18.54 -13.87
C PHE A 764 45.79 18.41 -14.89
N ASP A 765 45.76 17.35 -15.69
CA ASP A 765 46.71 17.17 -16.81
C ASP A 765 46.34 18.06 -18.02
N ASP A 766 45.14 18.66 -18.01
CA ASP A 766 44.65 19.55 -19.08
C ASP A 766 45.36 20.91 -19.03
N PRO A 767 46.07 21.33 -20.09
CA PRO A 767 46.73 22.63 -20.17
C PRO A 767 45.78 23.82 -19.99
N ASN A 768 44.49 23.63 -20.27
CA ASN A 768 43.45 24.64 -20.10
C ASN A 768 42.90 24.72 -18.66
N LEU A 769 43.43 23.97 -17.70
CA LEU A 769 43.04 24.06 -16.28
C LEU A 769 44.29 24.18 -15.38
N PRO A 770 45.06 25.29 -15.50
CA PRO A 770 46.28 25.48 -14.73
C PRO A 770 45.96 25.74 -13.25
N GLY A 771 46.71 25.10 -12.36
CA GLY A 771 46.59 25.30 -10.92
C GLY A 771 46.75 23.99 -10.16
N THR A 772 47.27 24.09 -8.94
CA THR A 772 47.34 22.98 -8.00
C THR A 772 46.30 23.22 -6.90
N MET A 773 45.33 22.34 -6.80
CA MET A 773 44.32 22.34 -5.76
C MET A 773 44.86 21.59 -4.54
N LYS A 774 44.55 22.09 -3.34
CA LYS A 774 44.88 21.42 -2.09
C LYS A 774 43.60 21.03 -1.38
N THR A 775 43.43 19.74 -1.11
CA THR A 775 42.29 19.22 -0.35
C THR A 775 42.75 18.78 1.03
N THR A 776 42.11 19.29 2.08
CA THR A 776 42.31 18.88 3.47
C THR A 776 41.01 18.30 4.01
N VAL A 777 41.09 17.08 4.54
CA VAL A 777 39.98 16.36 5.17
C VAL A 777 40.33 16.14 6.63
N VAL A 778 39.48 16.62 7.53
CA VAL A 778 39.59 16.42 8.98
C VAL A 778 38.46 15.50 9.41
N LEU A 779 38.80 14.46 10.16
CA LEU A 779 37.89 13.48 10.70
C LEU A 779 37.84 13.67 12.23
N THR A 780 36.67 14.04 12.73
CA THR A 780 36.43 14.22 14.17
C THR A 780 35.40 13.21 14.64
N GLU A 781 35.72 12.46 15.68
CA GLU A 781 34.75 11.52 16.26
C GLU A 781 33.63 12.28 16.99
N VAL A 782 32.38 11.96 16.65
CA VAL A 782 31.17 12.58 17.22
C VAL A 782 30.19 11.51 17.69
N SER A 783 29.27 11.87 18.59
CA SER A 783 28.36 10.90 19.25
C SER A 783 27.45 10.08 18.30
N CYS A 784 27.28 10.52 17.05
CA CYS A 784 26.47 9.88 16.02
C CYS A 784 27.29 9.25 14.87
N GLY A 785 28.63 9.24 14.96
CA GLY A 785 29.52 8.67 13.95
C GLY A 785 30.81 9.47 13.79
N THR A 786 31.17 9.79 12.56
CA THR A 786 32.35 10.61 12.23
C THR A 786 31.91 11.87 11.53
N ASP A 787 32.38 12.99 12.05
CA ASP A 787 32.29 14.26 11.38
C ASP A 787 33.44 14.41 10.36
N VAL A 788 33.08 14.67 9.10
CA VAL A 788 33.99 14.83 7.97
C VAL A 788 33.96 16.28 7.50
N SER A 789 35.03 17.02 7.78
CA SER A 789 35.22 18.39 7.30
C SER A 789 36.21 18.40 6.14
N ILE A 790 35.79 18.92 4.99
CA ILE A 790 36.59 18.97 3.76
C ILE A 790 36.79 20.42 3.35
N VAL A 791 38.04 20.82 3.12
CA VAL A 791 38.41 22.13 2.60
C VAL A 791 39.25 21.92 1.35
N GLN A 792 38.76 22.36 0.20
CA GLN A 792 39.49 22.36 -1.07
C GLN A 792 39.82 23.79 -1.48
N GLU A 793 41.11 24.10 -1.53
CA GLU A 793 41.68 25.41 -1.86
C GLU A 793 42.34 25.38 -3.25
N GLY A 794 42.40 26.53 -3.92
CA GLY A 794 43.13 26.68 -5.20
C GLY A 794 42.39 26.13 -6.42
N ILE A 795 41.04 26.14 -6.40
CA ILE A 795 40.22 25.73 -7.54
C ILE A 795 40.47 26.69 -8.72
N PRO A 796 40.80 26.21 -9.93
CA PRO A 796 41.01 27.06 -11.10
C PRO A 796 39.76 27.89 -11.44
N GLU A 797 39.94 29.16 -11.83
CA GLU A 797 38.83 30.11 -12.10
C GLU A 797 37.86 29.64 -13.20
N MET A 798 38.31 28.75 -14.08
CA MET A 798 37.48 28.17 -15.14
C MET A 798 36.46 27.13 -14.63
N ILE A 799 36.62 26.65 -13.40
CA ILE A 799 35.66 25.74 -12.77
C ILE A 799 34.79 26.55 -11.80
N PRO A 800 33.48 26.69 -12.06
CA PRO A 800 32.58 27.34 -11.12
C PRO A 800 32.63 26.63 -9.76
N THR A 801 32.90 27.37 -8.69
CA THR A 801 32.98 26.82 -7.32
C THR A 801 31.67 26.15 -6.89
N GLU A 802 30.53 26.64 -7.37
CA GLU A 802 29.20 26.02 -7.16
C GLU A 802 29.13 24.61 -7.76
N MET A 803 29.68 24.39 -8.96
CA MET A 803 29.72 23.07 -9.60
C MET A 803 30.66 22.12 -8.86
N CYS A 804 31.79 22.63 -8.35
CA CYS A 804 32.70 21.85 -7.52
C CYS A 804 32.03 21.45 -6.18
N TYR A 805 31.29 22.37 -5.56
CA TYR A 805 30.53 22.11 -4.33
C TYR A 805 29.45 21.04 -4.55
N LEU A 806 28.65 21.16 -5.61
CA LEU A 806 27.63 20.17 -5.97
C LEU A 806 28.24 18.79 -6.24
N GLY A 807 29.34 18.73 -6.99
CA GLY A 807 30.06 17.49 -7.24
C GLY A 807 30.50 16.81 -5.94
N TRP A 808 31.07 17.56 -5.00
CA TRP A 808 31.41 17.03 -3.68
C TRP A 808 30.20 16.55 -2.87
N GLN A 809 29.06 17.25 -2.93
CA GLN A 809 27.85 16.81 -2.23
C GLN A 809 27.39 15.43 -2.73
N GLU A 810 27.39 15.22 -4.05
CA GLU A 810 27.04 13.94 -4.67
C GLU A 810 28.03 12.84 -4.28
N SER A 811 29.34 13.09 -4.38
CA SER A 811 30.37 12.14 -3.98
C SER A 811 30.25 11.74 -2.51
N LEU A 812 29.90 12.69 -1.63
CA LEU A 812 29.68 12.41 -0.22
C LEU A 812 28.42 11.57 0.03
N VAL A 813 27.40 11.59 -0.85
CA VAL A 813 26.25 10.68 -0.77
C VAL A 813 26.69 9.26 -1.08
N SER A 814 27.48 9.08 -2.13
CA SER A 814 28.07 7.79 -2.49
C SER A 814 29.00 7.26 -1.39
N LEU A 815 29.75 8.15 -0.74
CA LEU A 815 30.59 7.79 0.41
C LEU A 815 29.74 7.28 1.57
N ALA A 816 28.64 7.97 1.91
CA ALA A 816 27.72 7.54 2.97
C ALA A 816 27.15 6.15 2.69
N GLN A 817 26.70 5.88 1.46
CA GLN A 817 26.22 4.56 1.05
C GLN A 817 27.29 3.46 1.17
N LEU A 818 28.56 3.81 0.92
CA LEU A 818 29.67 2.87 1.02
C LEU A 818 30.05 2.55 2.48
N VAL A 819 29.98 3.54 3.38
CA VAL A 819 30.54 3.41 4.74
C VAL A 819 29.50 3.18 5.84
N GLU A 820 28.24 3.54 5.64
CA GLU A 820 27.16 3.37 6.63
C GLU A 820 26.59 1.93 6.62
N PRO A 821 26.17 1.38 7.78
CA PRO A 821 25.54 0.07 7.84
C PRO A 821 24.12 0.11 7.25
N ASN A 822 23.78 -0.85 6.39
CA ASN A 822 22.42 -1.03 5.87
C ASN A 822 21.47 -1.43 7.00
N ILE A 823 20.60 -0.52 7.43
CA ILE A 823 19.51 -0.80 8.35
C ILE A 823 18.28 -1.17 7.51
N PRO A 824 17.76 -2.41 7.54
CA PRO A 824 16.48 -2.72 6.91
C PRO A 824 15.37 -1.93 7.63
N GLY A 825 14.68 -1.08 6.87
CA GLY A 825 13.57 -0.23 7.33
C GLY A 825 12.24 -0.95 7.48
#